data_AF-A0A6I6WIB9-F1
#
_entry.id   AF-A0A6I6WIB9-F1
#
_cell.length_a   1.000
_cell.length_b   1.000
_cell.length_c   1.000
_cell.angle_alpha   90.00
_cell.angle_beta   90.00
_cell.angle_gamma   90.00
#
_symmetry.space_group_name_H-M   'P 1'
#
loop_
_entity.id
_entity.type
_entity.pdbx_description
1 polymer ?
#
loop_
_entity_poly.entity_id
_entity_poly.type
_entity_poly.pdbx_seq_one_letter_code
_entity_poly.pdbx_strand_id
1 'polypeptide(L)'
;MADAVDGQRQEPAQQHGAAGRTPDAEEAREVERALRGAVRGEVAFGAKDRALVTMDASNYRRVPLGVVAPRDAEDVAAALAVCRERGVPVVARGAGTSIAGQATGTGVVLDCTRHLRGIEEIDPESRTAVVGPGVVLDDLRAAAGAHGLTFGPDPSTHSRCTLGGMIGNNSCGSHSVAWGTTADNVRELDVVTYRGERARLAPGGEGVPERLRDGVRSLVRGELARLRTGFPELPRRISGYALDELLPEKGEDWARAFTGSEGTLGVLTRARVRLVPVPGARVLAVLGYPDESAAAEAAAGLLRHGPLTVEGMAEDLVGEGARAALPRGGAWLFVEVGGDTPAQARAHAEALCRDAADGTTGHTLVTGAAEQRALWRVREDASGTATRRPDGGEAWPGWEDCAVPPARLGAYLRDFRALLREYGLRGLPYGHFGDGCIHVRIDFDLLDRSGIARFREFSAALADTVVAHGGSLSGEHGDGQARAELLPRMYGDAMVGLFGRFKDLWDPDAGLNPGMLVRPEPIDANLRFAPLPRRPVDVEFGYPHDGGDFSAAVRRCVGVAKCRDESVSGAGVMCPSFRATGQEQHSTRGRARLLHEMLAGEVVTGGWGAEEVHEALDLCLSCKGCRSDCPVGVDMATYKAEFLHHYHEGDGEHPGRRRPLAHYSMGWLPLWLRLVSATRTAPLLNAGARVPPLAALAKRLGGLAPERDVPPLPRESFTRWWRRQPGRARERGRPVVLWPDTFTDQLSPEAGSAAVRVLRDAGLRPVVPPGRVCCGLTYVSTGQLDRARAVLRRTLDAVEPALDAGLPVTVLEPPCAAALRSDVPELLGDDPRAARLAGAVRTFAQTLREQAPGWTPPRLDRAVAGQTHCHQHAVIGDDADRWLRERAGLHGTLSGGCCGLAGNFGFEKGHYDVSVACAEDRLLPDLRAADPGTELLADGYSCRTQMAQLGGYRARHLAEVLAEGLDRRTARGTAESRG
;
A
#
# COMPACT_ATOMS: atom_id res chain seq x y z
N MET A 1 47.42 17.17 65.96
CA MET A 1 46.25 17.91 65.44
C MET A 1 46.35 17.81 63.92
N ALA A 2 45.97 16.69 63.31
CA ALA A 2 44.61 16.15 63.16
C ALA A 2 43.82 17.00 62.13
N ASP A 3 43.18 16.45 61.10
CA ASP A 3 42.98 15.09 60.62
C ASP A 3 42.42 15.15 59.19
N ALA A 4 42.51 14.00 58.50
CA ALA A 4 41.67 13.43 57.43
C ALA A 4 40.38 14.20 57.02
N VAL A 5 39.92 14.15 55.76
CA VAL A 5 39.30 12.96 55.15
C VAL A 5 39.43 12.99 53.63
N ASP A 6 40.06 11.94 53.13
CA ASP A 6 39.99 11.41 51.76
C ASP A 6 38.57 10.84 51.53
N GLY A 7 37.84 11.45 50.60
CA GLY A 7 36.45 11.10 50.29
C GLY A 7 36.38 10.56 48.87
N GLN A 8 36.61 9.25 48.72
CA GLN A 8 36.26 8.47 47.53
C GLN A 8 34.80 8.74 47.14
N ARG A 9 34.58 9.50 46.08
CA ARG A 9 33.34 9.38 45.31
C ARG A 9 33.46 8.11 44.50
N GLN A 10 32.90 7.02 45.02
CA GLN A 10 32.55 5.87 44.21
C GLN A 10 31.60 6.37 43.12
N GLU A 11 32.08 6.36 41.88
CA GLU A 11 31.21 6.36 40.70
C GLU A 11 30.21 5.20 40.88
N PRO A 12 28.90 5.43 40.69
CA PRO A 12 27.96 4.33 40.72
C PRO A 12 28.33 3.41 39.55
N ALA A 13 28.77 2.20 39.89
CA ALA A 13 28.96 1.12 38.93
C ALA A 13 27.66 0.99 38.13
N GLN A 14 27.69 1.45 36.88
CA GLN A 14 26.67 1.19 35.89
C GLN A 14 26.63 -0.33 35.70
N GLN A 15 25.76 -1.01 36.45
CA GLN A 15 25.27 -2.33 36.09
C GLN A 15 24.40 -2.14 34.84
N HIS A 16 25.05 -2.07 33.68
CA HIS A 16 24.45 -2.40 32.40
C HIS A 16 24.05 -3.87 32.47
N GLY A 17 22.83 -4.14 32.94
CA GLY A 17 22.24 -5.46 32.93
C GLY A 17 22.03 -5.91 31.49
N ALA A 18 22.88 -6.82 31.00
CA ALA A 18 22.64 -7.83 29.95
C ALA A 18 21.70 -7.49 28.76
N ALA A 19 21.63 -6.24 28.32
CA ALA A 19 20.87 -5.83 27.14
C ALA A 19 21.86 -5.50 26.01
N GLY A 20 21.75 -6.20 24.88
CA GLY A 20 22.34 -5.75 23.62
C GLY A 20 23.57 -6.48 23.10
N ARG A 21 23.86 -7.72 23.51
CA ARG A 21 24.77 -8.56 22.73
C ARG A 21 24.04 -9.03 21.47
N THR A 22 24.44 -8.56 20.29
CA THR A 22 24.07 -9.22 19.04
C THR A 22 24.73 -10.60 19.07
N PRO A 23 23.97 -11.71 19.08
CA PRO A 23 24.57 -13.03 19.02
C PRO A 23 25.42 -13.15 17.76
N ASP A 24 26.57 -13.81 17.90
CA ASP A 24 27.43 -14.01 16.76
C ASP A 24 26.80 -14.98 15.74
N ALA A 25 27.45 -15.14 14.59
CA ALA A 25 26.92 -15.97 13.52
C ALA A 25 26.79 -17.46 13.91
N GLU A 26 27.54 -17.95 14.89
CA GLU A 26 27.43 -19.32 15.40
C GLU A 26 26.21 -19.46 16.30
N GLU A 27 26.02 -18.54 17.24
CA GLU A 27 24.84 -18.50 18.11
C GLU A 27 23.53 -18.39 17.31
N ALA A 28 23.48 -17.53 16.29
CA ALA A 28 22.31 -17.42 15.43
C ALA A 28 21.98 -18.75 14.71
N ARG A 29 23.00 -19.51 14.28
CA ARG A 29 22.83 -20.83 13.65
C ARG A 29 22.35 -21.90 14.64
N GLU A 30 22.78 -21.82 15.89
CA GLU A 30 22.30 -22.72 16.95
C GLU A 30 20.84 -22.46 17.29
N VAL A 31 20.44 -21.19 17.40
CA VAL A 31 19.04 -20.78 17.62
C VAL A 31 18.17 -21.26 16.46
N GLU A 32 18.60 -21.04 15.21
CA GLU A 32 17.87 -21.52 14.02
C GLU A 32 17.68 -23.04 14.06
N ARG A 33 18.74 -23.81 14.35
CA ARG A 33 18.68 -25.28 14.40
C ARG A 33 17.73 -25.76 15.49
N ALA A 34 17.80 -25.14 16.67
CA ALA A 34 16.93 -25.48 17.79
C ALA A 34 15.45 -25.20 17.46
N LEU A 35 15.15 -24.04 16.87
CA LEU A 35 13.80 -23.68 16.44
C LEU A 35 13.26 -24.65 15.38
N ARG A 36 14.06 -24.98 14.36
CA ARG A 36 13.68 -25.96 13.32
C ARG A 36 13.39 -27.35 13.89
N GLY A 37 14.03 -27.73 15.00
CA GLY A 37 13.78 -29.00 15.68
C GLY A 37 12.56 -28.99 16.61
N ALA A 38 12.16 -27.82 17.12
CA ALA A 38 11.11 -27.69 18.13
C ALA A 38 9.76 -27.21 17.57
N VAL A 39 9.74 -26.48 16.46
CA VAL A 39 8.55 -25.81 15.90
C VAL A 39 8.12 -26.50 14.60
N ARG A 40 6.81 -26.72 14.41
CA ARG A 40 6.25 -27.30 13.16
C ARG A 40 6.06 -26.26 12.06
N GLY A 41 5.90 -25.01 12.43
CA GLY A 41 5.86 -23.84 11.56
C GLY A 41 7.16 -23.55 10.83
N GLU A 42 7.15 -22.49 10.02
CA GLU A 42 8.31 -22.11 9.21
C GLU A 42 9.32 -21.36 10.08
N VAL A 43 10.62 -21.63 9.86
CA VAL A 43 11.74 -20.98 10.55
C VAL A 43 12.72 -20.48 9.49
N ALA A 44 13.00 -19.17 9.51
CA ALA A 44 13.80 -18.52 8.48
C ALA A 44 14.75 -17.46 9.07
N PHE A 45 16.04 -17.62 8.82
CA PHE A 45 17.12 -16.76 9.33
C PHE A 45 17.92 -16.10 8.19
N GLY A 46 17.47 -16.25 6.94
CA GLY A 46 18.13 -15.67 5.77
C GLY A 46 18.10 -14.14 5.77
N ALA A 47 19.02 -13.52 5.04
CA ALA A 47 19.11 -12.07 4.91
C ALA A 47 17.78 -11.47 4.41
N LYS A 48 17.16 -12.10 3.39
CA LYS A 48 15.84 -11.75 2.87
C LYS A 48 14.77 -11.76 3.96
N ASP A 49 14.66 -12.85 4.70
CA ASP A 49 13.59 -13.04 5.69
C ASP A 49 13.69 -12.01 6.81
N ARG A 50 14.92 -11.74 7.26
CA ARG A 50 15.23 -10.71 8.26
C ARG A 50 14.93 -9.30 7.71
N ALA A 51 15.37 -8.99 6.49
CA ALA A 51 15.16 -7.71 5.83
C ALA A 51 13.67 -7.33 5.70
N LEU A 52 12.79 -8.31 5.48
CA LEU A 52 11.35 -8.06 5.31
C LEU A 52 10.66 -7.60 6.61
N VAL A 53 11.28 -7.81 7.77
CA VAL A 53 10.70 -7.51 9.09
C VAL A 53 11.53 -6.54 9.94
N THR A 54 12.56 -5.89 9.38
CA THR A 54 13.38 -4.90 10.13
C THR A 54 12.60 -3.64 10.53
N MET A 55 11.54 -3.32 9.79
CA MET A 55 10.75 -2.11 9.94
C MET A 55 9.26 -2.42 10.01
N ASP A 56 8.48 -1.59 10.70
CA ASP A 56 7.04 -1.48 10.56
C ASP A 56 6.69 -0.23 9.72
N ALA A 57 5.65 0.53 10.07
CA ALA A 57 5.29 1.79 9.42
C ALA A 57 5.79 3.03 10.18
N SER A 58 6.56 2.84 11.26
CA SER A 58 7.21 3.90 12.04
C SER A 58 8.51 4.38 11.39
N ASN A 59 9.22 5.27 12.08
CA ASN A 59 10.57 5.71 11.71
C ASN A 59 11.67 4.75 12.16
N TYR A 60 11.35 3.65 12.84
CA TYR A 60 12.35 2.80 13.49
C TYR A 60 12.72 1.57 12.64
N ARG A 61 13.96 1.15 12.79
CA ARG A 61 14.54 -0.06 12.18
C ARG A 61 15.31 -0.83 13.25
N ARG A 62 14.94 -2.09 13.47
CA ARG A 62 15.64 -3.03 14.35
C ARG A 62 15.83 -4.35 13.61
N VAL A 63 17.05 -4.84 13.55
CA VAL A 63 17.40 -6.04 12.77
C VAL A 63 17.18 -7.30 13.61
N PRO A 64 16.25 -8.20 13.26
CA PRO A 64 16.04 -9.43 14.01
C PRO A 64 17.09 -10.49 13.67
N LEU A 65 17.16 -11.53 14.50
CA LEU A 65 17.95 -12.74 14.24
C LEU A 65 17.30 -13.63 13.19
N GLY A 66 15.98 -13.76 13.27
CA GLY A 66 15.20 -14.61 12.38
C GLY A 66 13.71 -14.48 12.62
N VAL A 67 12.95 -15.17 11.80
CA VAL A 67 11.48 -15.17 11.80
C VAL A 67 10.97 -16.58 11.97
N VAL A 68 9.94 -16.74 12.79
CA VAL A 68 9.20 -17.98 12.95
C VAL A 68 7.73 -17.70 12.63
N ALA A 69 7.13 -18.52 11.78
CA ALA A 69 5.70 -18.48 11.50
C ALA A 69 5.03 -19.67 12.19
N PRO A 70 4.59 -19.53 13.46
CA PRO A 70 4.02 -20.64 14.23
C PRO A 70 2.67 -21.07 13.66
N ARG A 71 2.34 -22.37 13.73
CA ARG A 71 1.06 -22.90 13.26
C ARG A 71 -0.09 -22.73 14.26
N ASP A 72 0.22 -22.81 15.54
CA ASP A 72 -0.75 -22.79 16.64
C ASP A 72 -0.08 -22.36 17.95
N ALA A 73 -0.83 -22.44 19.06
CA ALA A 73 -0.37 -22.08 20.39
C ALA A 73 0.74 -22.99 20.96
N GLU A 74 0.91 -24.22 20.45
CA GLU A 74 2.00 -25.12 20.85
C GLU A 74 3.30 -24.73 20.17
N ASP A 75 3.25 -24.36 18.88
CA ASP A 75 4.42 -23.83 18.18
C ASP A 75 4.92 -22.51 18.82
N VAL A 76 4.00 -21.64 19.27
CA VAL A 76 4.35 -20.44 20.04
C VAL A 76 5.08 -20.79 21.33
N ALA A 77 4.54 -21.73 22.12
CA ALA A 77 5.17 -22.16 23.38
C ALA A 77 6.55 -22.80 23.15
N ALA A 78 6.70 -23.62 22.11
CA ALA A 78 7.96 -24.24 21.73
C ALA A 78 9.01 -23.18 21.30
N ALA A 79 8.61 -22.19 20.50
CA ALA A 79 9.49 -21.10 20.11
C ALA A 79 9.96 -20.28 21.32
N LEU A 80 9.04 -19.95 22.24
CA LEU A 80 9.36 -19.23 23.49
C LEU A 80 10.30 -20.05 24.38
N ALA A 81 10.11 -21.36 24.48
CA ALA A 81 11.00 -22.23 25.25
C ALA A 81 12.44 -22.22 24.70
N VAL A 82 12.61 -22.40 23.39
CA VAL A 82 13.93 -22.34 22.73
C VAL A 82 14.57 -20.95 22.92
N CYS A 83 13.80 -19.88 22.70
CA CYS A 83 14.33 -18.52 22.83
C CYS A 83 14.76 -18.23 24.27
N ARG A 84 13.98 -18.66 25.28
CA ARG A 84 14.32 -18.54 26.70
C ARG A 84 15.59 -19.30 27.07
N GLU A 85 15.71 -20.56 26.63
CA GLU A 85 16.91 -21.39 26.88
C GLU A 85 18.19 -20.77 26.29
N ARG A 86 18.05 -19.89 25.30
CA ARG A 86 19.15 -19.21 24.61
C ARG A 86 19.27 -17.73 24.97
N GLY A 87 18.44 -17.20 25.86
CA GLY A 87 18.42 -15.77 26.21
C GLY A 87 18.09 -14.85 25.02
N VAL A 88 17.32 -15.34 24.06
CA VAL A 88 16.92 -14.60 22.86
C VAL A 88 15.56 -13.93 23.08
N PRO A 89 15.43 -12.62 22.81
CA PRO A 89 14.13 -11.96 22.94
C PRO A 89 13.19 -12.33 21.79
N VAL A 90 11.90 -12.15 22.01
CA VAL A 90 10.83 -12.48 21.08
C VAL A 90 9.92 -11.28 20.84
N VAL A 91 9.55 -11.04 19.59
CA VAL A 91 8.58 -10.01 19.19
C VAL A 91 7.44 -10.66 18.44
N ALA A 92 6.23 -10.58 18.99
CA ALA A 92 5.02 -10.98 18.29
C ALA A 92 4.65 -9.93 17.24
N ARG A 93 4.37 -10.36 16.01
CA ARG A 93 4.12 -9.45 14.89
C ARG A 93 2.91 -9.89 14.07
N GLY A 94 1.97 -8.95 13.92
CA GLY A 94 0.89 -9.02 12.94
C GLY A 94 1.34 -8.55 11.55
N ALA A 95 0.53 -7.74 10.87
CA ALA A 95 0.87 -7.22 9.54
C ALA A 95 2.03 -6.20 9.51
N GLY A 96 2.54 -5.76 10.66
CA GLY A 96 3.60 -4.76 10.76
C GLY A 96 3.19 -3.38 10.24
N THR A 97 1.96 -2.97 10.54
CA THR A 97 1.36 -1.68 10.14
C THR A 97 1.43 -0.61 11.23
N SER A 98 2.05 -0.93 12.39
CA SER A 98 2.20 0.04 13.48
C SER A 98 3.12 1.19 13.09
N ILE A 99 2.88 2.37 13.67
CA ILE A 99 3.67 3.58 13.43
C ILE A 99 4.48 4.04 14.64
N ALA A 100 4.52 3.26 15.73
CA ALA A 100 5.27 3.60 16.94
C ALA A 100 6.54 2.75 17.18
N GLY A 101 6.85 1.79 16.31
CA GLY A 101 8.10 0.99 16.35
C GLY A 101 8.01 -0.31 17.14
N GLN A 102 6.90 -0.56 17.83
CA GLN A 102 6.70 -1.74 18.67
C GLN A 102 6.59 -3.05 17.90
N ALA A 103 6.39 -3.01 16.58
CA ALA A 103 6.44 -4.21 15.76
C ALA A 103 7.86 -4.51 15.23
N THR A 104 8.89 -3.77 15.66
CA THR A 104 10.30 -3.97 15.29
C THR A 104 11.11 -4.54 16.46
N GLY A 105 12.02 -5.48 16.21
CA GLY A 105 12.76 -6.19 17.27
C GLY A 105 14.08 -6.80 16.83
N THR A 106 14.99 -7.03 17.80
CA THR A 106 16.35 -7.54 17.56
C THR A 106 16.52 -9.05 17.75
N GLY A 107 15.50 -9.76 18.25
CA GLY A 107 15.51 -11.21 18.50
C GLY A 107 14.78 -12.02 17.44
N VAL A 108 13.98 -13.00 17.86
CA VAL A 108 13.11 -13.78 16.98
C VAL A 108 11.76 -13.10 16.82
N VAL A 109 11.34 -12.89 15.58
CA VAL A 109 10.01 -12.36 15.26
C VAL A 109 9.03 -13.51 15.04
N LEU A 110 7.90 -13.51 15.74
CA LEU A 110 6.80 -14.44 15.48
C LEU A 110 5.82 -13.80 14.48
N ASP A 111 5.80 -14.29 13.24
CA ASP A 111 4.86 -13.86 12.19
C ASP A 111 3.53 -14.60 12.35
N CYS A 112 2.56 -13.93 12.96
CA CYS A 112 1.22 -14.49 13.16
C CYS A 112 0.38 -14.48 11.87
N THR A 113 0.85 -13.85 10.77
CA THR A 113 0.05 -13.64 9.56
C THR A 113 0.04 -14.81 8.59
N ARG A 114 0.77 -15.90 8.88
CA ARG A 114 0.85 -17.07 7.99
C ARG A 114 -0.20 -18.13 8.30
N HIS A 115 -0.20 -18.61 9.54
CA HIS A 115 -0.95 -19.80 9.92
C HIS A 115 -2.01 -19.53 11.01
N LEU A 116 -1.81 -18.51 11.86
CA LEU A 116 -2.72 -18.16 12.96
C LEU A 116 -3.92 -17.29 12.52
N ARG A 117 -4.50 -17.58 11.36
CA ARG A 117 -5.56 -16.78 10.69
C ARG A 117 -6.98 -17.34 10.83
N GLY A 118 -7.22 -18.27 11.75
CA GLY A 118 -8.53 -18.92 11.90
C GLY A 118 -9.59 -18.03 12.54
N ILE A 119 -10.79 -17.99 11.95
CA ILE A 119 -12.04 -17.62 12.63
C ILE A 119 -12.66 -18.93 13.11
N GLU A 120 -12.53 -19.23 14.40
CA GLU A 120 -12.93 -20.51 14.98
C GLU A 120 -14.45 -20.61 15.18
N GLU A 121 -15.08 -19.50 15.57
CA GLU A 121 -16.50 -19.45 15.93
C GLU A 121 -17.05 -18.03 15.68
N ILE A 122 -18.29 -17.95 15.19
CA ILE A 122 -19.13 -16.75 15.23
C ILE A 122 -20.47 -17.17 15.82
N ASP A 123 -20.84 -16.55 16.94
CA ASP A 123 -22.12 -16.75 17.61
C ASP A 123 -22.96 -15.46 17.45
N PRO A 124 -23.97 -15.46 16.55
CA PRO A 124 -24.84 -14.31 16.34
C PRO A 124 -25.77 -14.01 17.53
N GLU A 125 -26.09 -15.00 18.36
CA GLU A 125 -27.00 -14.84 19.50
C GLU A 125 -26.30 -14.10 20.63
N SER A 126 -25.11 -14.57 21.04
CA SER A 126 -24.28 -13.86 22.02
C SER A 126 -23.53 -12.66 21.43
N ARG A 127 -23.53 -12.52 20.10
CA ARG A 127 -22.79 -11.51 19.32
C ARG A 127 -21.30 -11.55 19.66
N THR A 128 -20.71 -12.74 19.55
CA THR A 128 -19.28 -12.93 19.79
C THR A 128 -18.60 -13.69 18.65
N ALA A 129 -17.29 -13.57 18.57
CA ALA A 129 -16.46 -14.39 17.70
C ALA A 129 -15.20 -14.85 18.42
N VAL A 130 -14.69 -16.02 18.06
CA VAL A 130 -13.39 -16.55 18.52
C VAL A 130 -12.43 -16.56 17.34
N VAL A 131 -11.30 -15.89 17.49
CA VAL A 131 -10.36 -15.60 16.39
C VAL A 131 -8.90 -15.80 16.80
N GLY A 132 -8.08 -16.20 15.84
CA GLY A 132 -6.62 -16.21 15.96
C GLY A 132 -6.01 -14.80 15.79
N PRO A 133 -4.79 -14.56 16.30
CA PRO A 133 -4.12 -13.25 16.25
C PRO A 133 -3.79 -12.77 14.84
N GLY A 134 -3.70 -13.66 13.86
CA GLY A 134 -3.38 -13.38 12.46
C GLY A 134 -4.59 -13.04 11.58
N VAL A 135 -5.83 -13.15 12.09
CA VAL A 135 -7.04 -12.81 11.32
C VAL A 135 -6.99 -11.34 10.92
N VAL A 136 -7.18 -11.04 9.63
CA VAL A 136 -7.33 -9.65 9.13
C VAL A 136 -8.71 -9.14 9.53
N LEU A 137 -8.81 -7.88 9.95
CA LEU A 137 -10.07 -7.31 10.43
C LEU A 137 -11.20 -7.45 9.41
N ASP A 138 -10.96 -7.14 8.14
CA ASP A 138 -11.99 -7.26 7.10
C ASP A 138 -12.45 -8.70 6.86
N ASP A 139 -11.60 -9.71 7.07
CA ASP A 139 -12.01 -11.12 6.99
C ASP A 139 -13.07 -11.42 8.08
N LEU A 140 -12.85 -10.93 9.30
CA LEU A 140 -13.82 -11.06 10.39
C LEU A 140 -15.11 -10.28 10.11
N ARG A 141 -15.00 -9.04 9.61
CA ARG A 141 -16.18 -8.21 9.31
C ARG A 141 -17.01 -8.80 8.17
N ALA A 142 -16.37 -9.34 7.14
CA ALA A 142 -17.06 -10.03 6.06
C ALA A 142 -17.81 -11.27 6.55
N ALA A 143 -17.18 -12.09 7.40
CA ALA A 143 -17.80 -13.27 7.98
C ALA A 143 -18.97 -12.91 8.92
N ALA A 144 -18.79 -11.92 9.81
CA ALA A 144 -19.84 -11.44 10.72
C ALA A 144 -21.00 -10.75 9.98
N GLY A 145 -20.71 -10.12 8.83
CA GLY A 145 -21.69 -9.41 8.00
C GLY A 145 -22.83 -10.30 7.50
N ALA A 146 -22.59 -11.60 7.34
CA ALA A 146 -23.64 -12.59 7.00
C ALA A 146 -24.77 -12.66 8.05
N HIS A 147 -24.51 -12.16 9.26
CA HIS A 147 -25.45 -12.13 10.38
C HIS A 147 -25.92 -10.71 10.75
N GLY A 148 -25.64 -9.70 9.91
CA GLY A 148 -25.93 -8.30 10.22
C GLY A 148 -25.06 -7.71 11.32
N LEU A 149 -23.91 -8.33 11.60
CA LEU A 149 -22.97 -7.95 12.64
C LEU A 149 -21.64 -7.45 12.03
N THR A 150 -20.88 -6.69 12.81
CA THR A 150 -19.49 -6.28 12.52
C THR A 150 -18.66 -6.32 13.78
N PHE A 151 -17.33 -6.36 13.66
CA PHE A 151 -16.45 -5.90 14.73
C PHE A 151 -16.45 -4.36 14.73
N GLY A 152 -16.51 -3.74 15.91
CA GLY A 152 -16.72 -2.31 16.06
C GLY A 152 -15.51 -1.47 15.60
N PRO A 153 -14.35 -1.58 16.28
CA PRO A 153 -13.15 -0.84 15.93
C PRO A 153 -12.71 -1.09 14.48
N ASP A 154 -12.44 -0.01 13.75
CA ASP A 154 -12.10 -0.02 12.33
C ASP A 154 -10.94 0.93 11.99
N PRO A 155 -9.69 0.59 12.36
CA PRO A 155 -8.53 1.40 12.06
C PRO A 155 -8.44 1.66 10.54
N SER A 156 -7.80 2.76 10.13
CA SER A 156 -7.52 3.00 8.69
C SER A 156 -6.76 1.85 8.02
N THR A 157 -6.19 0.95 8.84
CA THR A 157 -5.56 -0.28 8.41
C THR A 157 -6.41 -1.53 8.22
N HIS A 158 -7.75 -1.43 8.38
CA HIS A 158 -8.67 -2.58 8.53
C HIS A 158 -8.56 -3.67 7.46
N SER A 159 -8.27 -3.32 6.20
CA SER A 159 -8.11 -4.31 5.11
C SER A 159 -6.85 -5.18 5.19
N ARG A 160 -5.96 -4.94 6.16
CA ARG A 160 -4.70 -5.70 6.33
C ARG A 160 -4.18 -5.80 7.75
N CYS A 161 -4.60 -4.95 8.69
CA CYS A 161 -4.21 -5.12 10.08
C CYS A 161 -4.87 -6.36 10.67
N THR A 162 -4.14 -7.02 11.57
CA THR A 162 -4.59 -8.26 12.19
C THR A 162 -5.16 -7.99 13.57
N LEU A 163 -6.13 -8.81 14.01
CA LEU A 163 -6.76 -8.68 15.33
C LEU A 163 -5.74 -8.72 16.47
N GLY A 164 -4.69 -9.55 16.37
CA GLY A 164 -3.64 -9.57 17.38
C GLY A 164 -2.81 -8.29 17.44
N GLY A 165 -2.64 -7.59 16.32
CA GLY A 165 -2.00 -6.26 16.30
C GLY A 165 -2.90 -5.20 16.90
N MET A 166 -4.21 -5.26 16.61
CA MET A 166 -5.19 -4.37 17.21
C MET A 166 -5.25 -4.54 18.73
N ILE A 167 -5.24 -5.77 19.23
CA ILE A 167 -5.20 -6.06 20.66
C ILE A 167 -3.88 -5.61 21.28
N GLY A 168 -2.75 -5.85 20.60
CA GLY A 168 -1.44 -5.39 21.04
C GLY A 168 -1.36 -3.88 21.22
N ASN A 169 -2.01 -3.10 20.35
CA ASN A 169 -1.97 -1.64 20.34
C ASN A 169 -3.18 -0.96 21.00
N ASN A 170 -4.19 -1.74 21.43
CA ASN A 170 -5.52 -1.21 21.75
C ASN A 170 -6.12 -0.32 20.63
N SER A 171 -5.94 -0.71 19.37
CA SER A 171 -6.32 0.12 18.23
C SER A 171 -7.80 0.50 18.21
N CYS A 172 -8.12 1.59 17.52
CA CYS A 172 -9.44 2.19 17.49
C CYS A 172 -9.97 2.25 16.05
N GLY A 173 -10.06 3.42 15.45
CA GLY A 173 -10.73 3.64 14.17
C GLY A 173 -11.77 4.75 14.20
N SER A 174 -12.37 5.03 13.06
CA SER A 174 -13.33 6.14 12.91
C SER A 174 -14.60 5.95 13.76
N HIS A 175 -15.00 4.70 13.99
CA HIS A 175 -16.27 4.40 14.68
C HIS A 175 -16.12 4.17 16.20
N SER A 176 -14.97 4.49 16.81
CA SER A 176 -14.84 4.28 18.27
C SER A 176 -15.78 5.16 19.09
N VAL A 177 -16.22 6.31 18.57
CA VAL A 177 -17.27 7.14 19.20
C VAL A 177 -18.52 6.32 19.51
N ALA A 178 -18.90 5.41 18.62
CA ALA A 178 -20.08 4.56 18.80
C ALA A 178 -19.77 3.23 19.50
N TRP A 179 -18.60 2.65 19.25
CA TRP A 179 -18.33 1.24 19.60
C TRP A 179 -17.13 1.02 20.52
N GLY A 180 -16.44 2.08 20.94
CA GLY A 180 -15.28 2.03 21.82
C GLY A 180 -13.99 1.55 21.14
N THR A 181 -12.98 1.31 21.97
CA THR A 181 -11.65 0.84 21.58
C THR A 181 -11.62 -0.68 21.32
N THR A 182 -10.48 -1.23 20.90
CA THR A 182 -10.32 -2.69 20.85
C THR A 182 -10.51 -3.33 22.23
N ALA A 183 -9.97 -2.73 23.30
CA ALA A 183 -10.16 -3.22 24.67
C ALA A 183 -11.65 -3.30 25.04
N ASP A 184 -12.47 -2.35 24.57
CA ASP A 184 -13.91 -2.38 24.83
C ASP A 184 -14.66 -3.54 24.17
N ASN A 185 -14.05 -4.14 23.16
CA ASN A 185 -14.62 -5.21 22.36
C ASN A 185 -13.91 -6.56 22.56
N VAL A 186 -12.95 -6.64 23.49
CA VAL A 186 -12.35 -7.92 23.91
C VAL A 186 -13.11 -8.47 25.11
N ARG A 187 -13.33 -9.79 25.14
CA ARG A 187 -13.97 -10.50 26.25
C ARG A 187 -13.03 -11.45 26.97
N GLU A 188 -12.23 -12.18 26.21
CA GLU A 188 -11.30 -13.17 26.73
C GLU A 188 -10.08 -13.25 25.82
N LEU A 189 -8.89 -13.44 26.40
CA LEU A 189 -7.64 -13.66 25.68
C LEU A 189 -6.94 -14.92 26.19
N ASP A 190 -6.47 -15.79 25.30
CA ASP A 190 -5.52 -16.85 25.64
C ASP A 190 -4.11 -16.40 25.24
N VAL A 191 -3.19 -16.37 26.19
CA VAL A 191 -1.82 -15.88 26.02
C VAL A 191 -0.78 -16.86 26.59
N VAL A 192 0.44 -16.79 26.07
CA VAL A 192 1.60 -17.54 26.58
C VAL A 192 2.69 -16.56 27.03
N THR A 193 3.13 -16.66 28.28
CA THR A 193 4.24 -15.81 28.80
C THR A 193 5.60 -16.28 28.29
N TYR A 194 6.65 -15.48 28.44
CA TYR A 194 8.01 -15.87 28.04
C TYR A 194 8.48 -17.18 28.69
N ARG A 195 8.07 -17.42 29.93
CA ARG A 195 8.37 -18.65 30.68
C ARG A 195 7.48 -19.84 30.31
N GLY A 196 6.58 -19.67 29.34
CA GLY A 196 5.70 -20.73 28.83
C GLY A 196 4.45 -20.96 29.67
N GLU A 197 4.13 -20.09 30.63
CA GLU A 197 2.88 -20.17 31.38
C GLU A 197 1.72 -19.79 30.45
N ARG A 198 0.71 -20.66 30.35
CA ARG A 198 -0.54 -20.37 29.62
C ARG A 198 -1.49 -19.63 30.55
N ALA A 199 -2.06 -18.52 30.09
CA ALA A 199 -3.01 -17.73 30.86
C ALA A 199 -4.25 -17.43 30.02
N ARG A 200 -5.42 -17.65 30.63
CA ARG A 200 -6.71 -17.18 30.11
C ARG A 200 -7.08 -15.91 30.86
N LEU A 201 -7.22 -14.82 30.13
CA LEU A 201 -7.47 -13.49 30.66
C LEU A 201 -8.94 -13.14 30.44
N ALA A 202 -9.67 -12.96 31.52
CA ALA A 202 -11.07 -12.55 31.55
C ALA A 202 -11.33 -11.79 32.86
N PRO A 203 -12.45 -11.06 32.99
CA PRO A 203 -12.85 -10.45 34.26
C PRO A 203 -12.77 -11.41 35.44
N GLY A 204 -12.30 -10.93 36.59
CA GLY A 204 -12.09 -11.73 37.81
C GLY A 204 -10.83 -12.62 37.81
N GLY A 205 -10.16 -12.79 36.65
CA GLY A 205 -8.86 -13.45 36.54
C GLY A 205 -8.89 -14.98 36.63
N GLU A 206 -10.04 -15.61 36.43
CA GLU A 206 -10.13 -17.08 36.35
C GLU A 206 -9.33 -17.60 35.14
N GLY A 207 -8.41 -18.53 35.37
CA GLY A 207 -7.49 -19.04 34.34
C GLY A 207 -6.15 -18.29 34.21
N VAL A 208 -5.93 -17.21 34.98
CA VAL A 208 -4.60 -16.61 35.16
C VAL A 208 -3.78 -17.47 36.13
N PRO A 209 -2.51 -17.82 35.85
CA PRO A 209 -1.65 -18.56 36.78
C PRO A 209 -1.61 -17.93 38.17
N GLU A 210 -1.70 -18.74 39.23
CA GLU A 210 -1.84 -18.27 40.62
C GLU A 210 -0.73 -17.29 41.02
N ARG A 211 0.52 -17.59 40.68
CA ARG A 211 1.68 -16.71 40.89
C ARG A 211 1.46 -15.31 40.29
N LEU A 212 1.00 -15.23 39.05
CA LEU A 212 0.73 -13.97 38.36
C LEU A 212 -0.47 -13.27 38.97
N ARG A 213 -1.56 -14.02 39.20
CA ARG A 213 -2.81 -13.50 39.76
C ARG A 213 -2.59 -12.84 41.11
N ASP A 214 -1.91 -13.53 42.02
CA ASP A 214 -1.67 -13.05 43.38
C ASP A 214 -0.63 -11.93 43.41
N GLY A 215 0.43 -12.03 42.61
CA GLY A 215 1.43 -10.98 42.47
C GLY A 215 0.82 -9.66 41.99
N VAL A 216 0.03 -9.71 40.92
CA VAL A 216 -0.66 -8.53 40.36
C VAL A 216 -1.71 -8.00 41.33
N ARG A 217 -2.52 -8.87 41.95
CA ARG A 217 -3.51 -8.43 42.95
C ARG A 217 -2.84 -7.75 44.14
N SER A 218 -1.71 -8.28 44.62
CA SER A 218 -0.92 -7.65 45.67
C SER A 218 -0.43 -6.26 45.23
N LEU A 219 0.12 -6.16 44.01
CA LEU A 219 0.59 -4.91 43.42
C LEU A 219 -0.54 -3.86 43.31
N VAL A 220 -1.71 -4.25 42.79
CA VAL A 220 -2.89 -3.38 42.63
C VAL A 220 -3.42 -2.93 43.99
N ARG A 221 -3.55 -3.84 44.96
CA ARG A 221 -4.00 -3.50 46.33
C ARG A 221 -3.06 -2.51 47.01
N GLY A 222 -1.75 -2.65 46.80
CA GLY A 222 -0.75 -1.71 47.32
C GLY A 222 -0.80 -0.32 46.70
N GLU A 223 -1.39 -0.17 45.51
CA GLU A 223 -1.34 1.06 44.71
C GLU A 223 -2.73 1.64 44.38
N LEU A 224 -3.79 1.21 45.08
CA LEU A 224 -5.19 1.62 44.81
C LEU A 224 -5.36 3.13 44.68
N ALA A 225 -4.75 3.91 45.58
CA ALA A 225 -4.85 5.36 45.56
C ALA A 225 -4.25 5.95 44.27
N ARG A 226 -3.09 5.45 43.85
CA ARG A 226 -2.40 5.89 42.63
C ARG A 226 -3.19 5.47 41.39
N LEU A 227 -3.67 4.24 41.34
CA LEU A 227 -4.45 3.73 40.20
C LEU A 227 -5.79 4.45 40.04
N ARG A 228 -6.43 4.89 41.13
CA ARG A 228 -7.70 5.63 41.08
C ARG A 228 -7.57 7.09 40.66
N THR A 229 -6.38 7.70 40.81
CA THR A 229 -6.20 9.15 40.64
C THR A 229 -5.11 9.53 39.64
N GLY A 230 -4.29 8.58 39.22
CA GLY A 230 -3.09 8.81 38.41
C GLY A 230 -3.29 8.67 36.90
N PHE A 231 -4.50 8.38 36.43
CA PHE A 231 -4.82 8.29 35.00
C PHE A 231 -5.75 9.41 34.57
N PRO A 232 -5.56 10.01 33.38
CA PRO A 232 -6.49 11.00 32.85
C PRO A 232 -7.78 10.32 32.38
N GLU A 233 -8.91 11.00 32.57
CA GLU A 233 -10.21 10.57 32.06
C GLU A 233 -10.36 11.01 30.60
N LEU A 234 -10.21 10.05 29.68
CA LEU A 234 -10.25 10.29 28.24
C LEU A 234 -11.05 9.17 27.54
N PRO A 235 -11.80 9.47 26.45
CA PRO A 235 -12.41 8.43 25.62
C PRO A 235 -11.38 7.46 25.04
N ARG A 236 -10.21 7.99 24.66
CA ARG A 236 -9.07 7.24 24.14
C ARG A 236 -7.82 7.52 24.98
N ARG A 237 -7.40 6.54 25.77
CA ARG A 237 -6.13 6.55 26.51
C ARG A 237 -5.44 5.22 26.29
N ILE A 238 -4.38 5.23 25.48
CA ILE A 238 -3.60 4.03 25.16
C ILE A 238 -2.21 4.06 25.78
N SER A 239 -1.71 5.23 26.17
CA SER A 239 -0.38 5.34 26.77
C SER A 239 -0.25 4.51 28.06
N GLY A 240 0.82 3.74 28.19
CA GLY A 240 1.14 2.89 29.34
C GLY A 240 0.25 1.65 29.46
N TYR A 241 0.42 0.89 30.56
CA TYR A 241 -0.47 -0.23 30.86
C TYR A 241 -1.77 0.27 31.50
N ALA A 242 -2.91 -0.28 31.07
CA ALA A 242 -4.25 0.03 31.60
C ALA A 242 -4.50 -0.64 32.97
N LEU A 243 -3.63 -0.39 33.96
CA LEU A 243 -3.67 -1.04 35.27
C LEU A 243 -4.90 -0.69 36.11
N ASP A 244 -5.54 0.44 35.82
CA ASP A 244 -6.80 0.83 36.44
C ASP A 244 -7.95 -0.12 36.09
N GLU A 245 -7.89 -0.82 34.96
CA GLU A 245 -8.87 -1.87 34.59
C GLU A 245 -8.85 -3.06 35.57
N LEU A 246 -7.75 -3.23 36.32
CA LEU A 246 -7.61 -4.26 37.35
C LEU A 246 -8.19 -3.85 38.72
N LEU A 247 -8.76 -2.64 38.84
CA LEU A 247 -9.38 -2.21 40.09
C LEU A 247 -10.60 -3.08 40.44
N PRO A 248 -10.83 -3.39 41.74
CA PRO A 248 -11.97 -4.20 42.16
C PRO A 248 -13.33 -3.64 41.71
N GLU A 249 -13.50 -2.31 41.75
CA GLU A 249 -14.71 -1.63 41.27
C GLU A 249 -14.94 -1.73 39.76
N LYS A 250 -13.91 -2.08 38.98
CA LYS A 250 -14.00 -2.36 37.54
C LYS A 250 -14.09 -3.87 37.23
N GLY A 251 -14.17 -4.72 38.27
CA GLY A 251 -14.34 -6.17 38.11
C GLY A 251 -13.05 -6.94 37.80
N GLU A 252 -11.89 -6.34 38.02
CA GLU A 252 -10.57 -6.92 37.70
C GLU A 252 -10.50 -7.42 36.24
N ASP A 253 -10.64 -6.52 35.24
CA ASP A 253 -10.67 -6.90 33.83
C ASP A 253 -9.25 -7.12 33.27
N TRP A 254 -8.80 -8.38 33.37
CA TRP A 254 -7.49 -8.81 32.89
C TRP A 254 -7.33 -8.72 31.36
N ALA A 255 -8.42 -8.87 30.61
CA ALA A 255 -8.35 -8.83 29.15
C ALA A 255 -8.16 -7.39 28.67
N ARG A 256 -8.87 -6.43 29.28
CA ARG A 256 -8.67 -4.99 29.03
C ARG A 256 -7.29 -4.53 29.48
N ALA A 257 -6.84 -4.92 30.67
CA ALA A 257 -5.52 -4.55 31.19
C ALA A 257 -4.34 -5.06 30.32
N PHE A 258 -4.52 -6.20 29.65
CA PHE A 258 -3.53 -6.75 28.71
C PHE A 258 -3.58 -6.09 27.33
N THR A 259 -4.74 -5.59 26.91
CA THR A 259 -4.92 -4.93 25.61
C THR A 259 -4.17 -3.58 25.60
N GLY A 260 -3.31 -3.36 24.61
CA GLY A 260 -2.34 -2.24 24.62
C GLY A 260 -0.98 -2.59 25.22
N SER A 261 -0.71 -3.86 25.55
CA SER A 261 0.59 -4.28 26.09
C SER A 261 1.72 -4.36 25.08
N GLU A 262 1.45 -4.16 23.78
CA GLU A 262 2.44 -4.12 22.70
C GLU A 262 3.33 -5.38 22.63
N GLY A 263 2.77 -6.53 23.02
CA GLY A 263 3.48 -7.82 23.03
C GLY A 263 4.54 -7.92 24.13
N THR A 264 4.55 -7.01 25.12
CA THR A 264 5.52 -7.02 26.21
C THR A 264 5.13 -7.97 27.36
N LEU A 265 3.87 -8.36 27.53
CA LEU A 265 3.46 -9.19 28.67
C LEU A 265 3.33 -10.68 28.34
N GLY A 266 2.93 -10.98 27.11
CA GLY A 266 2.71 -12.35 26.62
C GLY A 266 2.43 -12.35 25.12
N VAL A 267 2.49 -13.54 24.52
CA VAL A 267 2.12 -13.75 23.11
C VAL A 267 0.67 -14.21 23.04
N LEU A 268 -0.18 -13.44 22.36
CA LEU A 268 -1.57 -13.78 22.11
C LEU A 268 -1.67 -14.97 21.16
N THR A 269 -2.47 -15.99 21.52
CA THR A 269 -2.73 -17.15 20.68
C THR A 269 -4.19 -17.27 20.24
N ARG A 270 -5.13 -16.72 21.01
CA ARG A 270 -6.57 -16.73 20.70
C ARG A 270 -7.30 -15.58 21.39
N ALA A 271 -8.32 -15.01 20.76
CA ALA A 271 -9.14 -13.97 21.36
C ALA A 271 -10.63 -14.24 21.14
N ARG A 272 -11.45 -14.03 22.19
CA ARG A 272 -12.90 -13.91 22.07
C ARG A 272 -13.29 -12.44 22.08
N VAL A 273 -13.98 -12.01 21.03
CA VAL A 273 -14.34 -10.60 20.78
C VAL A 273 -15.85 -10.41 20.70
N ARG A 274 -16.30 -9.19 21.02
CA ARG A 274 -17.68 -8.72 20.88
C ARG A 274 -17.92 -8.26 19.44
N LEU A 275 -19.08 -8.60 18.90
CA LEU A 275 -19.62 -8.07 17.66
C LEU A 275 -20.77 -7.10 17.95
N VAL A 276 -20.97 -6.14 17.06
CA VAL A 276 -22.02 -5.11 17.16
C VAL A 276 -22.93 -5.13 15.93
N PRO A 277 -24.22 -4.78 16.06
CA PRO A 277 -25.11 -4.70 14.92
C PRO A 277 -24.74 -3.56 13.97
N VAL A 278 -24.86 -3.81 12.68
CA VAL A 278 -24.70 -2.77 11.65
C VAL A 278 -26.01 -1.96 11.54
N PRO A 279 -25.96 -0.61 11.55
CA PRO A 279 -27.16 0.22 11.34
C PRO A 279 -27.83 -0.08 9.99
N GLY A 280 -29.18 -0.09 9.96
CA GLY A 280 -29.95 -0.41 8.75
C GLY A 280 -29.75 0.59 7.60
N ALA A 281 -29.47 1.86 7.92
CA ALA A 281 -29.05 2.89 6.98
C ALA A 281 -28.09 3.88 7.64
N ARG A 282 -27.27 4.53 6.81
CA ARG A 282 -26.27 5.54 7.21
C ARG A 282 -26.36 6.76 6.32
N VAL A 283 -26.20 7.94 6.89
CA VAL A 283 -26.08 9.20 6.16
C VAL A 283 -24.81 9.90 6.63
N LEU A 284 -24.03 10.38 5.67
CA LEU A 284 -22.83 11.18 5.93
C LEU A 284 -23.18 12.66 5.79
N ALA A 285 -23.09 13.41 6.88
CA ALA A 285 -23.13 14.86 6.89
C ALA A 285 -21.70 15.41 6.80
N VAL A 286 -21.41 16.20 5.77
CA VAL A 286 -20.15 16.94 5.64
C VAL A 286 -20.42 18.39 6.02
N LEU A 287 -19.78 18.86 7.08
CA LEU A 287 -19.95 20.21 7.63
C LEU A 287 -18.68 21.03 7.37
N GLY A 288 -18.80 22.18 6.72
CA GLY A 288 -17.67 23.09 6.47
C GLY A 288 -17.47 24.10 7.60
N TYR A 289 -16.21 24.42 7.88
CA TYR A 289 -15.75 25.38 8.89
C TYR A 289 -14.68 26.30 8.30
N PRO A 290 -14.44 27.49 8.88
CA PRO A 290 -13.40 28.40 8.38
C PRO A 290 -11.99 27.81 8.50
N ASP A 291 -11.70 27.07 9.58
CA ASP A 291 -10.42 26.44 9.87
C ASP A 291 -10.59 25.20 10.77
N GLU A 292 -9.51 24.44 10.96
CA GLU A 292 -9.50 23.21 11.74
C GLU A 292 -9.74 23.43 13.25
N SER A 293 -9.39 24.61 13.77
CA SER A 293 -9.61 24.92 15.19
C SER A 293 -11.11 25.12 15.46
N ALA A 294 -11.80 25.84 14.57
CA ALA A 294 -13.26 26.01 14.64
C ALA A 294 -13.99 24.67 14.47
N ALA A 295 -13.54 23.81 13.55
CA ALA A 295 -14.07 22.45 13.40
C ALA A 295 -13.88 21.62 14.69
N ALA A 296 -12.69 21.69 15.31
CA ALA A 296 -12.40 20.99 16.56
C ALA A 296 -13.24 21.48 17.75
N GLU A 297 -13.49 22.79 17.87
CA GLU A 297 -14.37 23.33 18.91
C GLU A 297 -15.82 22.86 18.75
N ALA A 298 -16.29 22.70 17.51
CA ALA A 298 -17.63 22.22 17.23
C ALA A 298 -17.81 20.71 17.49
N ALA A 299 -16.76 19.90 17.30
CA ALA A 299 -16.84 18.44 17.32
C ALA A 299 -17.45 17.87 18.61
N ALA A 300 -17.03 18.36 19.77
CA ALA A 300 -17.56 17.90 21.07
C ALA A 300 -19.08 18.14 21.20
N GLY A 301 -19.57 19.25 20.65
CA GLY A 301 -21.00 19.58 20.66
C GLY A 301 -21.84 18.59 19.86
N LEU A 302 -21.28 17.97 18.81
CA LEU A 302 -21.99 17.06 17.93
C LEU A 302 -22.23 15.68 18.53
N LEU A 303 -21.45 15.28 19.55
CA LEU A 303 -21.54 13.97 20.20
C LEU A 303 -22.92 13.71 20.82
N ARG A 304 -23.65 14.76 21.23
CA ARG A 304 -25.01 14.65 21.79
C ARG A 304 -26.03 14.02 20.83
N HIS A 305 -25.73 14.01 19.52
CA HIS A 305 -26.59 13.40 18.51
C HIS A 305 -26.36 11.89 18.34
N GLY A 306 -25.47 11.29 19.12
CA GLY A 306 -25.09 9.88 18.98
C GLY A 306 -24.53 9.52 17.59
N PRO A 307 -23.58 10.30 17.03
CA PRO A 307 -23.01 9.99 15.73
C PRO A 307 -22.24 8.66 15.78
N LEU A 308 -22.16 8.01 14.63
CA LEU A 308 -21.31 6.83 14.44
C LEU A 308 -19.83 7.21 14.38
N THR A 309 -19.52 8.40 13.87
CA THR A 309 -18.16 8.94 13.73
C THR A 309 -18.21 10.47 13.58
N VAL A 310 -17.12 11.15 13.96
CA VAL A 310 -16.90 12.59 13.76
C VAL A 310 -15.42 12.81 13.40
N GLU A 311 -15.13 12.85 12.10
CA GLU A 311 -13.76 12.99 11.58
C GLU A 311 -13.47 14.42 11.11
N GLY A 312 -12.32 14.96 11.50
CA GLY A 312 -11.85 16.27 11.06
C GLY A 312 -10.80 16.18 9.95
N MET A 313 -10.92 17.05 8.94
CA MET A 313 -9.96 17.18 7.85
C MET A 313 -9.78 18.65 7.44
N ALA A 314 -8.54 19.10 7.35
CA ALA A 314 -8.18 20.43 6.86
C ALA A 314 -8.09 20.50 5.32
N GLU A 315 -8.19 21.70 4.76
CA GLU A 315 -8.16 21.93 3.29
C GLU A 315 -6.90 21.46 2.58
N ASP A 316 -5.77 21.48 3.26
CA ASP A 316 -4.46 21.12 2.76
C ASP A 316 -4.30 19.61 2.48
N LEU A 317 -5.17 18.78 3.08
CA LEU A 317 -5.22 17.34 2.85
C LEU A 317 -6.15 16.92 1.71
N VAL A 318 -6.98 17.84 1.21
CA VAL A 318 -7.96 17.56 0.15
C VAL A 318 -7.47 18.12 -1.18
N GLY A 319 -7.21 17.23 -2.14
CA GLY A 319 -6.87 17.65 -3.51
C GLY A 319 -7.99 18.47 -4.17
N GLU A 320 -7.62 19.35 -5.11
CA GLU A 320 -8.56 20.31 -5.76
C GLU A 320 -9.85 19.67 -6.30
N GLY A 321 -9.76 18.48 -6.88
CA GLY A 321 -10.92 17.77 -7.41
C GLY A 321 -11.92 17.31 -6.34
N ALA A 322 -11.42 16.80 -5.21
CA ALA A 322 -12.26 16.42 -4.07
C ALA A 322 -12.84 17.65 -3.38
N ARG A 323 -12.07 18.75 -3.32
CA ARG A 323 -12.51 20.02 -2.75
C ARG A 323 -13.73 20.59 -3.47
N ALA A 324 -13.84 20.41 -4.78
CA ALA A 324 -15.00 20.84 -5.56
C ALA A 324 -16.31 20.13 -5.17
N ALA A 325 -16.23 18.96 -4.54
CA ALA A 325 -17.39 18.18 -4.07
C ALA A 325 -17.73 18.45 -2.58
N LEU A 326 -16.94 19.27 -1.87
CA LEU A 326 -17.16 19.59 -0.46
C LEU A 326 -17.88 20.95 -0.31
N PRO A 327 -18.64 21.15 0.78
CA PRO A 327 -19.21 22.45 1.07
C PRO A 327 -18.11 23.50 1.28
N ARG A 328 -18.45 24.78 1.14
CA ARG A 328 -17.52 25.89 1.40
C ARG A 328 -16.93 25.78 2.80
N GLY A 329 -15.60 25.89 2.92
CA GLY A 329 -14.84 25.83 4.17
C GLY A 329 -13.33 25.74 3.94
N GLY A 330 -12.55 25.98 4.98
CA GLY A 330 -11.10 25.69 5.10
C GLY A 330 -10.80 24.43 5.93
N ALA A 331 -11.81 23.87 6.59
CA ALA A 331 -11.79 22.54 7.17
C ALA A 331 -13.20 21.93 7.17
N TRP A 332 -13.29 20.61 7.36
CA TRP A 332 -14.56 19.90 7.37
C TRP A 332 -14.63 18.87 8.50
N LEU A 333 -15.86 18.69 9.01
CA LEU A 333 -16.23 17.52 9.81
C LEU A 333 -17.07 16.57 8.97
N PHE A 334 -16.66 15.30 8.95
CA PHE A 334 -17.37 14.18 8.35
C PHE A 334 -18.08 13.43 9.46
N VAL A 335 -19.39 13.53 9.49
CA VAL A 335 -20.23 13.01 10.57
C VAL A 335 -21.19 11.97 10.01
N GLU A 336 -20.97 10.70 10.33
CA GLU A 336 -21.90 9.63 9.95
C GLU A 336 -22.94 9.44 11.06
N VAL A 337 -24.21 9.33 10.68
CA VAL A 337 -25.31 9.01 11.58
C VAL A 337 -26.08 7.81 11.06
N GLY A 338 -26.51 6.95 11.98
CA GLY A 338 -27.27 5.74 11.69
C GLY A 338 -28.77 5.89 11.91
N GLY A 339 -29.53 4.94 11.37
CA GLY A 339 -30.94 4.70 11.69
C GLY A 339 -31.38 3.32 11.19
N ASP A 340 -32.50 2.80 11.68
CA ASP A 340 -33.03 1.50 11.21
C ASP A 340 -33.51 1.59 9.76
N THR A 341 -33.92 2.78 9.34
CA THR A 341 -34.38 3.08 7.97
C THR A 341 -33.65 4.28 7.37
N PRO A 342 -33.57 4.39 6.03
CA PRO A 342 -32.99 5.55 5.37
C PRO A 342 -33.63 6.89 5.76
N ALA A 343 -34.95 6.89 6.01
CA ALA A 343 -35.68 8.08 6.43
C ALA A 343 -35.27 8.55 7.83
N GLN A 344 -35.10 7.62 8.78
CA GLN A 344 -34.61 7.94 10.13
C GLN A 344 -33.17 8.44 10.11
N ALA A 345 -32.27 7.75 9.40
CA ALA A 345 -30.88 8.17 9.29
C ALA A 345 -30.77 9.58 8.69
N ARG A 346 -31.58 9.89 7.67
CA ARG A 346 -31.68 11.24 7.09
C ARG A 346 -32.22 12.26 8.08
N ALA A 347 -33.29 11.95 8.82
CA ALA A 347 -33.85 12.85 9.82
C ALA A 347 -32.85 13.18 10.95
N HIS A 348 -32.07 12.20 11.39
CA HIS A 348 -30.98 12.40 12.35
C HIS A 348 -29.90 13.35 11.78
N ALA A 349 -29.51 13.15 10.52
CA ALA A 349 -28.52 14.00 9.85
C ALA A 349 -29.02 15.44 9.70
N GLU A 350 -30.29 15.63 9.32
CA GLU A 350 -30.91 16.95 9.20
C GLU A 350 -31.04 17.66 10.54
N ALA A 351 -31.32 16.93 11.63
CA ALA A 351 -31.32 17.49 12.99
C ALA A 351 -29.92 17.96 13.39
N LEU A 352 -28.90 17.14 13.14
CA LEU A 352 -27.49 17.49 13.40
C LEU A 352 -27.06 18.74 12.62
N CYS A 353 -27.40 18.82 11.32
CA CYS A 353 -27.08 19.99 10.50
C CYS A 353 -27.79 21.27 10.96
N ARG A 354 -29.04 21.18 11.44
CA ARG A 354 -29.76 22.34 12.01
C ARG A 354 -29.05 22.86 13.26
N ASP A 355 -28.65 21.95 14.13
CA ASP A 355 -27.95 22.27 15.38
C ASP A 355 -26.54 22.85 15.16
N ALA A 356 -25.88 22.46 14.06
CA ALA A 356 -24.56 22.96 13.68
C ALA A 356 -24.61 24.28 12.87
N ALA A 357 -25.78 24.73 12.44
CA ALA A 357 -25.94 25.76 11.41
C ALA A 357 -25.16 27.06 11.72
N ASP A 358 -25.22 27.54 12.96
CA ASP A 358 -24.61 28.80 13.40
C ASP A 358 -23.07 28.78 13.36
N GLY A 359 -22.45 27.59 13.41
CA GLY A 359 -20.99 27.43 13.42
C GLY A 359 -20.39 27.00 12.08
N THR A 360 -21.22 26.69 11.07
CA THR A 360 -20.75 26.14 9.79
C THR A 360 -20.74 27.17 8.67
N THR A 361 -19.81 27.02 7.73
CA THR A 361 -19.78 27.80 6.48
C THR A 361 -20.66 27.20 5.38
N GLY A 362 -21.15 25.97 5.59
CA GLY A 362 -22.09 25.23 4.74
C GLY A 362 -22.10 23.75 5.10
N HIS A 363 -23.06 22.99 4.58
CA HIS A 363 -23.08 21.53 4.76
C HIS A 363 -23.58 20.79 3.52
N THR A 364 -23.34 19.49 3.46
CA THR A 364 -23.87 18.59 2.43
C THR A 364 -24.25 17.26 3.07
N LEU A 365 -25.40 16.70 2.67
CA LEU A 365 -25.84 15.37 3.09
C LEU A 365 -25.63 14.38 1.95
N VAL A 366 -24.88 13.33 2.22
CA VAL A 366 -24.54 12.29 1.25
C VAL A 366 -25.21 10.98 1.68
N THR A 367 -26.14 10.50 0.86
CA THR A 367 -26.91 9.27 1.12
C THR A 367 -26.50 8.11 0.20
N GLY A 368 -25.84 8.39 -0.93
CA GLY A 368 -25.39 7.37 -1.87
C GLY A 368 -24.14 6.65 -1.37
N ALA A 369 -24.18 5.32 -1.28
CA ALA A 369 -23.06 4.52 -0.78
C ALA A 369 -21.75 4.71 -1.59
N ALA A 370 -21.85 4.89 -2.91
CA ALA A 370 -20.68 5.12 -3.76
C ALA A 370 -20.02 6.48 -3.50
N GLU A 371 -20.84 7.53 -3.30
CA GLU A 371 -20.37 8.88 -2.98
C GLU A 371 -19.75 8.92 -1.58
N GLN A 372 -20.39 8.29 -0.59
CA GLN A 372 -19.84 8.14 0.76
C GLN A 372 -18.47 7.43 0.73
N ARG A 373 -18.34 6.31 0.01
CA ARG A 373 -17.05 5.61 -0.12
C ARG A 373 -15.98 6.46 -0.80
N ALA A 374 -16.33 7.26 -1.81
CA ALA A 374 -15.37 8.15 -2.45
C ALA A 374 -14.81 9.18 -1.47
N LEU A 375 -15.68 9.75 -0.61
CA LEU A 375 -15.28 10.68 0.45
C LEU A 375 -14.46 9.99 1.55
N TRP A 376 -14.90 8.81 2.02
CA TRP A 376 -14.17 8.04 3.03
C TRP A 376 -12.77 7.63 2.58
N ARG A 377 -12.61 7.29 1.30
CA ARG A 377 -11.30 6.97 0.73
C ARG A 377 -10.30 8.13 0.86
N VAL A 378 -10.75 9.38 0.75
CA VAL A 378 -9.88 10.56 0.94
C VAL A 378 -9.32 10.57 2.37
N ARG A 379 -10.18 10.31 3.37
CA ARG A 379 -9.81 10.25 4.80
C ARG A 379 -8.93 9.05 5.13
N GLU A 380 -9.17 7.88 4.54
CA GLU A 380 -8.40 6.64 4.76
C GLU A 380 -6.99 6.73 4.13
N ASP A 381 -6.89 7.29 2.92
CA ASP A 381 -5.62 7.41 2.19
C ASP A 381 -4.72 8.54 2.76
N ALA A 382 -5.27 9.46 3.56
CA ALA A 382 -4.55 10.61 4.14
C ALA A 382 -3.27 10.22 4.91
N SER A 383 -3.26 9.06 5.58
CA SER A 383 -2.11 8.56 6.34
C SER A 383 -0.84 8.36 5.50
N GLY A 384 -1.00 8.05 4.21
CA GLY A 384 0.08 7.96 3.25
C GLY A 384 0.25 9.25 2.45
N THR A 385 -0.85 9.85 1.97
CA THR A 385 -0.80 11.07 1.14
C THR A 385 -0.11 12.23 1.85
N ALA A 386 -0.34 12.38 3.17
CA ALA A 386 0.29 13.44 3.97
C ALA A 386 1.83 13.31 4.11
N THR A 387 2.41 12.17 3.70
CA THR A 387 3.87 11.92 3.77
C THR A 387 4.64 12.60 2.62
N ARG A 388 3.94 12.95 1.54
CA ARG A 388 4.53 13.55 0.34
C ARG A 388 3.72 14.77 -0.05
N ARG A 389 4.29 15.94 0.23
CA ARG A 389 3.63 17.21 -0.05
C ARG A 389 3.66 17.55 -1.53
N PRO A 390 2.74 18.41 -2.02
CA PRO A 390 2.74 18.87 -3.41
C PRO A 390 4.04 19.57 -3.84
N ASP A 391 4.78 20.17 -2.90
CA ASP A 391 6.09 20.81 -3.13
C ASP A 391 7.26 19.82 -3.21
N GLY A 392 7.00 18.51 -3.09
CA GLY A 392 8.02 17.45 -3.05
C GLY A 392 8.62 17.21 -1.66
N GLY A 393 8.26 18.02 -0.66
CA GLY A 393 8.76 17.87 0.70
C GLY A 393 8.29 16.58 1.37
N GLU A 394 9.19 15.97 2.15
CA GLU A 394 8.92 14.78 2.94
C GLU A 394 8.31 15.16 4.30
N ALA A 395 7.37 14.35 4.77
CA ALA A 395 6.83 14.44 6.13
C ALA A 395 6.70 13.03 6.70
N TRP A 396 6.97 12.87 7.99
CA TRP A 396 7.19 11.57 8.61
C TRP A 396 6.22 11.28 9.75
N PRO A 397 6.03 9.98 10.09
CA PRO A 397 5.58 9.58 11.41
C PRO A 397 6.46 10.13 12.54
N GLY A 398 6.10 9.86 13.79
CA GLY A 398 6.98 10.04 14.96
C GLY A 398 6.27 10.50 16.22
N TRP A 399 5.15 11.21 16.10
CA TRP A 399 4.39 11.70 17.26
C TRP A 399 2.88 11.48 17.11
N GLU A 400 2.38 11.62 15.88
CA GLU A 400 0.96 11.62 15.54
C GLU A 400 0.17 10.54 16.23
N ASP A 401 -0.90 10.94 16.92
CA ASP A 401 -1.82 10.15 17.76
C ASP A 401 -1.96 10.62 19.21
N CYS A 402 -1.83 11.91 19.49
CA CYS A 402 -2.22 12.41 20.80
C CYS A 402 -3.74 12.57 20.90
N ALA A 403 -4.28 12.23 22.07
CA ALA A 403 -5.70 12.43 22.40
C ALA A 403 -5.81 13.43 23.56
N VAL A 404 -6.70 14.41 23.43
CA VAL A 404 -7.10 15.33 24.50
C VAL A 404 -8.60 15.22 24.74
N PRO A 405 -9.16 15.71 25.86
CA PRO A 405 -10.61 15.73 26.01
C PRO A 405 -11.25 16.46 24.81
N PRO A 406 -12.30 15.94 24.16
CA PRO A 406 -12.86 16.54 22.94
C PRO A 406 -13.17 18.04 23.08
N ALA A 407 -13.65 18.46 24.25
CA ALA A 407 -13.94 19.87 24.56
C ALA A 407 -12.69 20.78 24.59
N ARG A 408 -11.49 20.23 24.71
CA ARG A 408 -10.21 20.95 24.71
C ARG A 408 -9.48 20.89 23.37
N LEU A 409 -9.98 20.13 22.40
CA LEU A 409 -9.31 19.88 21.13
C LEU A 409 -8.98 21.17 20.36
N GLY A 410 -9.90 22.12 20.29
CA GLY A 410 -9.67 23.40 19.60
C GLY A 410 -8.55 24.24 20.22
N ALA A 411 -8.49 24.30 21.55
CA ALA A 411 -7.42 24.99 22.27
C ALA A 411 -6.07 24.29 22.05
N TYR A 412 -6.05 22.96 22.13
CA TYR A 412 -4.86 22.17 21.86
C TYR A 412 -4.33 22.37 20.44
N LEU A 413 -5.19 22.38 19.41
CA LEU A 413 -4.77 22.62 18.02
C LEU A 413 -4.11 23.99 17.82
N ARG A 414 -4.58 25.03 18.51
CA ARG A 414 -3.95 26.36 18.48
C ARG A 414 -2.54 26.34 19.03
N ASP A 415 -2.35 25.71 20.19
CA ASP A 415 -1.04 25.61 20.85
C ASP A 415 -0.09 24.71 20.04
N PHE A 416 -0.59 23.60 19.51
CA PHE A 416 0.15 22.72 18.60
C PHE A 416 0.64 23.47 17.35
N ARG A 417 -0.22 24.27 16.71
CA ARG A 417 0.16 25.11 15.57
C ARG A 417 1.19 26.18 15.95
N ALA A 418 1.09 26.74 17.16
CA ALA A 418 2.10 27.68 17.66
C ALA A 418 3.46 27.01 17.85
N LEU A 419 3.49 25.80 18.42
CA LEU A 419 4.72 25.02 18.60
C LEU A 419 5.36 24.65 17.25
N LEU A 420 4.57 24.22 16.26
CA LEU A 420 5.08 23.99 14.91
C LEU A 420 5.77 25.23 14.33
N ARG A 421 5.17 26.42 14.49
CA ARG A 421 5.77 27.68 14.02
C ARG A 421 7.05 28.04 14.76
N GLU A 422 7.07 27.91 16.08
CA GLU A 422 8.26 28.14 16.91
C GLU A 422 9.42 27.27 16.44
N TYR A 423 9.14 25.99 16.22
CA TYR A 423 10.11 25.05 15.72
C TYR A 423 10.26 25.11 14.21
N GLY A 424 9.67 26.05 13.45
CA GLY A 424 9.80 26.15 11.99
C GLY A 424 9.45 24.86 11.22
N LEU A 425 8.50 24.08 11.72
CA LEU A 425 8.01 22.83 11.16
C LEU A 425 6.62 23.02 10.55
N ARG A 426 6.27 22.14 9.60
CA ARG A 426 4.96 22.07 8.96
C ARG A 426 4.40 20.67 9.19
N GLY A 427 3.13 20.60 9.56
CA GLY A 427 2.37 19.37 9.60
C GLY A 427 0.88 19.65 9.43
N LEU A 428 0.15 18.67 8.90
CA LEU A 428 -1.27 18.80 8.59
C LEU A 428 -2.07 17.93 9.56
N PRO A 429 -2.82 18.52 10.51
CA PRO A 429 -3.63 17.77 11.46
C PRO A 429 -4.91 17.23 10.79
N TYR A 430 -5.21 15.96 11.06
CA TYR A 430 -6.46 15.29 10.72
C TYR A 430 -6.75 14.23 11.77
N GLY A 431 -7.98 13.75 11.89
CA GLY A 431 -8.23 12.62 12.78
C GLY A 431 -9.64 12.55 13.35
N HIS A 432 -9.72 11.85 14.47
CA HIS A 432 -10.94 11.49 15.18
C HIS A 432 -11.35 12.62 16.13
N PHE A 433 -11.88 13.70 15.59
CA PHE A 433 -12.20 14.91 16.36
C PHE A 433 -13.28 14.63 17.43
N GLY A 434 -14.20 13.70 17.17
CA GLY A 434 -15.19 13.26 18.17
C GLY A 434 -14.57 12.62 19.41
N ASP A 435 -13.43 11.96 19.27
CA ASP A 435 -12.69 11.35 20.39
C ASP A 435 -11.57 12.26 20.93
N GLY A 436 -11.40 13.44 20.33
CA GLY A 436 -10.31 14.36 20.68
C GLY A 436 -8.92 13.87 20.26
N CYS A 437 -8.83 12.93 19.31
CA CYS A 437 -7.57 12.35 18.83
C CYS A 437 -7.16 12.93 17.48
N ILE A 438 -5.88 13.31 17.35
CA ILE A 438 -5.33 13.87 16.11
C ILE A 438 -4.12 13.08 15.59
N HIS A 439 -3.97 13.13 14.28
CA HIS A 439 -2.85 12.62 13.53
C HIS A 439 -2.23 13.75 12.69
N VAL A 440 -0.93 13.70 12.48
CA VAL A 440 -0.17 14.73 11.77
C VAL A 440 1.11 14.16 11.18
N ARG A 441 1.36 14.34 9.88
CA ARG A 441 2.70 14.08 9.33
C ARG A 441 3.50 15.38 9.41
N ILE A 442 4.69 15.33 10.00
CA ILE A 442 5.54 16.52 10.23
C ILE A 442 6.80 16.41 9.39
N ASP A 443 7.24 17.51 8.79
CA ASP A 443 8.45 17.59 7.97
C ASP A 443 9.76 17.59 8.76
N PHE A 444 9.89 16.63 9.68
CA PHE A 444 11.13 16.38 10.38
C PHE A 444 12.26 16.04 9.42
N ASP A 445 13.43 16.63 9.66
CA ASP A 445 14.69 16.14 9.10
C ASP A 445 15.21 15.03 10.01
N LEU A 446 15.08 13.78 9.53
CA LEU A 446 15.53 12.58 10.25
C LEU A 446 16.81 11.99 9.64
N LEU A 447 17.49 12.75 8.78
CA LEU A 447 18.73 12.36 8.12
C LEU A 447 19.94 13.01 8.80
N ASP A 448 19.85 14.30 9.10
CA ASP A 448 20.94 15.05 9.72
C ASP A 448 20.87 15.05 11.24
N ARG A 449 22.04 15.08 11.88
CA ARG A 449 22.16 15.08 13.35
C ARG A 449 21.42 16.24 14.01
N SER A 450 21.47 17.44 13.43
CA SER A 450 20.73 18.61 13.94
C SER A 450 19.22 18.47 13.78
N GLY A 451 18.77 17.85 12.68
CA GLY A 451 17.37 17.54 12.44
C GLY A 451 16.83 16.56 13.48
N ILE A 452 17.58 15.48 13.75
CA ILE A 452 17.25 14.47 14.77
C ILE A 452 17.18 15.08 16.18
N ALA A 453 18.14 15.95 16.54
CA ALA A 453 18.11 16.66 17.82
C ALA A 453 16.84 17.54 17.96
N ARG A 454 16.50 18.30 16.90
CA ARG A 454 15.28 19.12 16.85
C ARG A 454 14.01 18.27 16.92
N PHE A 455 13.99 17.08 16.30
CA PHE A 455 12.89 16.12 16.43
C PHE A 455 12.70 15.69 17.89
N ARG A 456 13.79 15.38 18.61
CA ARG A 456 13.75 15.00 20.03
C ARG A 456 13.22 16.14 20.91
N GLU A 457 13.75 17.35 20.73
CA GLU A 457 13.32 18.55 21.47
C GLU A 457 11.84 18.87 21.22
N PHE A 458 11.41 18.85 19.96
CA PHE A 458 10.02 19.08 19.59
C PHE A 458 9.08 18.03 20.21
N SER A 459 9.44 16.74 20.15
CA SER A 459 8.61 15.65 20.70
C SER A 459 8.44 15.79 22.21
N ALA A 460 9.50 16.20 22.91
CA ALA A 460 9.45 16.53 24.33
C ALA A 460 8.51 17.71 24.63
N ALA A 461 8.67 18.84 23.93
CA ALA A 461 7.83 20.03 24.12
C ALA A 461 6.35 19.75 23.79
N LEU A 462 6.11 18.90 22.79
CA LEU A 462 4.76 18.50 22.41
C LEU A 462 4.11 17.58 23.44
N ALA A 463 4.88 16.70 24.09
CA ALA A 463 4.39 15.93 25.24
C ALA A 463 3.89 16.84 26.36
N ASP A 464 4.64 17.89 26.71
CA ASP A 464 4.21 18.87 27.71
C ASP A 464 2.92 19.58 27.30
N THR A 465 2.81 19.93 26.02
CA THR A 465 1.61 20.58 25.47
C THR A 465 0.38 19.66 25.59
N VAL A 466 0.51 18.38 25.24
CA VAL A 466 -0.59 17.40 25.37
C VAL A 466 -1.01 17.23 26.83
N VAL A 467 -0.04 17.09 27.74
CA VAL A 467 -0.30 16.94 29.18
C VAL A 467 -0.97 18.18 29.77
N ALA A 468 -0.54 19.39 29.36
CA ALA A 468 -1.20 20.64 29.77
C ALA A 468 -2.68 20.71 29.34
N HIS A 469 -3.03 20.01 28.25
CA HIS A 469 -4.40 19.83 27.79
C HIS A 469 -5.14 18.65 28.44
N GLY A 470 -4.54 17.98 29.42
CA GLY A 470 -5.12 16.81 30.10
C GLY A 470 -5.17 15.56 29.21
N GLY A 471 -4.30 15.50 28.19
CA GLY A 471 -4.31 14.46 27.18
C GLY A 471 -3.43 13.25 27.46
N SER A 472 -3.43 12.34 26.49
CA SER A 472 -2.64 11.13 26.37
C SER A 472 -1.71 11.22 25.16
N LEU A 473 -0.47 10.76 25.32
CA LEU A 473 0.53 10.81 24.25
C LEU A 473 0.16 9.89 23.07
N SER A 474 -0.50 8.77 23.35
CA SER A 474 -1.15 7.89 22.36
C SER A 474 -2.65 7.73 22.62
N GLY A 475 -3.43 7.83 21.54
CA GLY A 475 -4.88 7.63 21.47
C GLY A 475 -5.31 6.39 20.66
N GLU A 476 -4.48 5.86 19.76
CA GLU A 476 -4.76 4.70 18.89
C GLU A 476 -3.55 3.79 18.59
N HIS A 477 -2.33 4.32 18.50
CA HIS A 477 -1.18 3.67 17.88
C HIS A 477 -0.23 2.95 18.85
N GLY A 478 -0.44 3.09 20.16
CA GLY A 478 0.50 2.65 21.18
C GLY A 478 1.66 3.64 21.38
N ASP A 479 2.45 3.40 22.42
CA ASP A 479 3.62 4.21 22.73
C ASP A 479 4.83 3.80 21.90
N GLY A 480 5.06 2.48 21.79
CA GLY A 480 6.25 1.89 21.18
C GLY A 480 7.55 2.59 21.59
N GLN A 481 8.48 2.72 20.66
CA GLN A 481 9.68 3.53 20.87
C GLN A 481 9.38 5.02 20.64
N ALA A 482 8.34 5.36 19.90
CA ALA A 482 7.98 6.74 19.57
C ALA A 482 7.66 7.62 20.79
N ARG A 483 7.08 7.05 21.85
CA ARG A 483 6.53 7.83 22.96
C ARG A 483 6.87 7.29 24.34
N ALA A 484 7.28 6.03 24.46
CA ALA A 484 7.47 5.40 25.77
C ALA A 484 8.49 6.14 26.67
N GLU A 485 9.55 6.70 26.09
CA GLU A 485 10.54 7.52 26.83
C GLU A 485 9.90 8.76 27.48
N LEU A 486 8.79 9.25 26.92
CA LEU A 486 8.11 10.47 27.33
C LEU A 486 6.97 10.23 28.33
N LEU A 487 6.63 8.96 28.63
CA LEU A 487 5.60 8.60 29.61
C LEU A 487 5.78 9.24 31.00
N PRO A 488 7.00 9.45 31.53
CA PRO A 488 7.18 10.16 32.79
C PRO A 488 6.61 11.59 32.80
N ARG A 489 6.54 12.27 31.63
CA ARG A 489 5.91 13.60 31.53
C ARG A 489 4.40 13.54 31.76
N MET A 490 3.76 12.44 31.37
CA MET A 490 2.32 12.24 31.50
C MET A 490 1.93 11.67 32.87
N TYR A 491 2.67 10.67 33.35
CA TYR A 491 2.28 9.87 34.51
C TYR A 491 3.16 10.10 35.76
N GLY A 492 4.33 10.71 35.60
CA GLY A 492 5.36 10.79 36.62
C GLY A 492 6.09 9.46 36.85
N ASP A 493 7.30 9.55 37.41
CA ASP A 493 8.21 8.41 37.59
C ASP A 493 7.61 7.26 38.41
N ALA A 494 6.78 7.58 39.41
CA ALA A 494 6.22 6.57 40.30
C ALA A 494 5.19 5.66 39.60
N MET A 495 4.37 6.21 38.69
CA MET A 495 3.43 5.42 37.90
C MET A 495 4.15 4.64 36.80
N VAL A 496 5.14 5.26 36.12
CA VAL A 496 5.96 4.53 35.15
C VAL A 496 6.75 3.40 35.81
N GLY A 497 7.26 3.61 37.03
CA GLY A 497 7.87 2.57 37.84
C GLY A 497 6.90 1.45 38.23
N LEU A 498 5.61 1.75 38.39
CA LEU A 498 4.57 0.74 38.60
C LEU A 498 4.35 -0.11 37.34
N PHE A 499 4.37 0.49 36.14
CA PHE A 499 4.35 -0.28 34.89
C PHE A 499 5.54 -1.24 34.80
N GLY A 500 6.74 -0.80 35.19
CA GLY A 500 7.92 -1.66 35.26
C GLY A 500 7.71 -2.87 36.18
N ARG A 501 7.22 -2.65 37.40
CA ARG A 501 6.92 -3.74 38.35
C ARG A 501 5.85 -4.70 37.82
N PHE A 502 4.84 -4.18 37.13
CA PHE A 502 3.82 -5.01 36.49
C PHE A 502 4.43 -5.89 35.40
N LYS A 503 5.23 -5.33 34.50
CA LYS A 503 5.99 -6.09 33.48
C LYS A 503 6.86 -7.17 34.12
N ASP A 504 7.54 -6.88 35.22
CA ASP A 504 8.46 -7.83 35.87
C ASP A 504 7.72 -9.03 36.49
N LEU A 505 6.43 -8.92 36.80
CA LEU A 505 5.61 -10.08 37.22
C LEU A 505 5.38 -11.03 36.04
N TRP A 506 5.10 -10.49 34.85
CA TRP A 506 4.78 -11.22 33.62
C TRP A 506 6.02 -11.78 32.92
N ASP A 507 7.06 -10.98 32.80
CA ASP A 507 8.29 -11.27 32.06
C ASP A 507 9.52 -10.76 32.84
N PRO A 508 9.90 -11.45 33.92
CA PRO A 508 11.08 -11.10 34.72
C PRO A 508 12.41 -11.25 33.97
N ASP A 509 12.42 -11.98 32.85
CA ASP A 509 13.62 -12.20 32.04
C ASP A 509 13.80 -11.09 30.97
N ALA A 510 12.84 -10.17 30.85
CA ALA A 510 12.79 -9.14 29.80
C ALA A 510 12.89 -9.72 28.37
N GLY A 511 12.37 -10.93 28.16
CA GLY A 511 12.43 -11.65 26.90
C GLY A 511 11.39 -11.22 25.86
N LEU A 512 10.32 -10.54 26.26
CA LEU A 512 9.23 -10.13 25.36
C LEU A 512 9.30 -8.64 25.01
N ASN A 513 9.49 -8.37 23.72
CA ASN A 513 9.57 -7.06 23.09
C ASN A 513 10.36 -6.00 23.88
N PRO A 514 11.64 -6.25 24.21
CA PRO A 514 12.43 -5.35 25.02
C PRO A 514 12.65 -4.00 24.34
N GLY A 515 12.71 -2.94 25.15
CA GLY A 515 12.87 -1.56 24.71
C GLY A 515 11.56 -0.86 24.33
N MET A 516 10.41 -1.48 24.59
CA MET A 516 9.07 -0.94 24.31
C MET A 516 8.26 -0.78 25.60
N LEU A 517 7.49 0.31 25.69
CA LEU A 517 6.58 0.70 26.80
C LEU A 517 7.28 0.93 28.16
N VAL A 518 8.01 -0.04 28.70
CA VAL A 518 8.82 0.09 29.91
C VAL A 518 10.30 -0.13 29.63
N ARG A 519 11.15 0.61 30.36
CA ARG A 519 12.60 0.66 30.10
C ARG A 519 12.87 0.88 28.59
N PRO A 520 12.28 1.94 27.99
CA PRO A 520 12.29 2.12 26.55
C PRO A 520 13.66 2.55 26.04
N GLU A 521 13.93 2.22 24.78
CA GLU A 521 15.04 2.84 24.04
C GLU A 521 14.75 4.34 23.80
N PRO A 522 15.79 5.18 23.61
CA PRO A 522 15.60 6.59 23.29
C PRO A 522 14.78 6.81 22.00
N ILE A 523 13.95 7.86 21.97
CA ILE A 523 13.10 8.19 20.80
C ILE A 523 13.90 8.52 19.53
N ASP A 524 15.15 8.91 19.67
CA ASP A 524 16.05 9.26 18.57
C ASP A 524 17.06 8.14 18.22
N ALA A 525 16.95 6.98 18.87
CA ALA A 525 17.72 5.79 18.53
C ALA A 525 17.05 4.96 17.43
N ASN A 526 17.82 4.13 16.73
CA ASN A 526 17.31 3.14 15.76
C ASN A 526 16.47 3.73 14.61
N LEU A 527 16.67 5.00 14.23
CA LEU A 527 15.98 5.60 13.09
C LEU A 527 16.39 4.90 11.78
N ARG A 528 15.39 4.47 10.99
CA ARG A 528 15.58 3.71 9.75
C ARG A 528 16.37 4.45 8.67
N PHE A 529 16.55 5.76 8.80
CA PHE A 529 17.27 6.57 7.82
C PHE A 529 18.76 6.64 8.11
N ALA A 530 19.18 6.39 9.35
CA ALA A 530 20.58 6.47 9.78
C ALA A 530 21.55 5.59 8.95
N PRO A 531 21.21 4.35 8.55
CA PRO A 531 22.12 3.52 7.77
C PRO A 531 22.09 3.81 6.26
N LEU A 532 21.21 4.69 5.77
CA LEU A 532 21.12 4.98 4.33
C LEU A 532 22.32 5.81 3.83
N PRO A 533 22.68 5.70 2.55
CA PRO A 533 23.69 6.55 1.93
C PRO A 533 23.35 8.04 2.07
N ARG A 534 24.33 8.85 2.47
CA ARG A 534 24.18 10.32 2.59
C ARG A 534 24.33 11.09 1.28
N ARG A 535 24.77 10.39 0.23
CA ARG A 535 24.93 10.95 -1.12
C ARG A 535 24.08 10.12 -2.08
N PRO A 536 23.55 10.73 -3.15
CA PRO A 536 22.91 9.98 -4.22
C PRO A 536 23.84 8.88 -4.73
N VAL A 537 23.25 7.72 -5.02
CA VAL A 537 23.94 6.59 -5.66
C VAL A 537 23.88 6.75 -7.18
N ASP A 538 24.84 6.15 -7.87
CA ASP A 538 24.88 6.20 -9.34
C ASP A 538 23.67 5.47 -9.94
N VAL A 539 22.94 6.16 -10.81
CA VAL A 539 21.71 5.67 -11.44
C VAL A 539 21.53 6.18 -12.87
N GLU A 540 20.74 5.44 -13.65
CA GLU A 540 20.43 5.74 -15.05
C GLU A 540 19.18 6.62 -15.22
N PHE A 541 18.16 6.41 -14.37
CA PHE A 541 16.97 7.25 -14.32
C PHE A 541 17.21 8.55 -13.55
N GLY A 542 16.53 9.62 -13.95
CA GLY A 542 16.71 10.95 -13.36
C GLY A 542 15.96 11.24 -12.05
N TYR A 543 15.09 10.33 -11.58
CA TYR A 543 14.27 10.49 -10.35
C TYR A 543 13.78 11.92 -10.06
N PRO A 544 13.08 12.57 -11.00
CA PRO A 544 12.77 14.01 -10.91
C PRO A 544 11.86 14.39 -9.74
N HIS A 545 11.12 13.42 -9.20
CA HIS A 545 10.23 13.60 -8.05
C HIS A 545 10.91 13.38 -6.69
N ASP A 546 12.17 12.97 -6.70
CA ASP A 546 12.95 12.57 -5.52
C ASP A 546 14.34 13.24 -5.52
N GLY A 547 14.46 14.40 -6.19
CA GLY A 547 15.69 15.19 -6.24
C GLY A 547 16.86 14.53 -6.98
N GLY A 548 16.59 13.55 -7.84
CA GLY A 548 17.63 12.75 -8.50
C GLY A 548 18.25 11.66 -7.61
N ASP A 549 17.67 11.39 -6.43
CA ASP A 549 18.20 10.42 -5.48
C ASP A 549 17.36 9.14 -5.43
N PHE A 550 17.96 8.01 -5.79
CA PHE A 550 17.31 6.71 -5.68
C PHE A 550 17.03 6.30 -4.22
N SER A 551 17.88 6.70 -3.28
CA SER A 551 17.62 6.47 -1.85
C SER A 551 16.37 7.22 -1.38
N ALA A 552 16.13 8.41 -1.95
CA ALA A 552 14.91 9.18 -1.74
C ALA A 552 13.67 8.50 -2.31
N ALA A 553 13.80 7.93 -3.51
CA ALA A 553 12.75 7.15 -4.13
C ALA A 553 12.41 5.88 -3.31
N VAL A 554 13.41 5.13 -2.83
CA VAL A 554 13.20 3.93 -2.01
C VAL A 554 12.54 4.27 -0.67
N ARG A 555 12.96 5.35 0.01
CA ARG A 555 12.37 5.77 1.30
C ARG A 555 10.96 6.37 1.18
N ARG A 556 10.37 6.47 -0.02
CA ARG A 556 8.94 6.79 -0.18
C ARG A 556 8.05 5.77 0.52
N CYS A 557 8.44 4.49 0.55
CA CYS A 557 7.66 3.48 1.23
C CYS A 557 7.72 3.66 2.75
N VAL A 558 6.62 4.14 3.35
CA VAL A 558 6.52 4.30 4.80
C VAL A 558 5.89 3.11 5.52
N GLY A 559 5.69 1.98 4.86
CA GLY A 559 5.28 0.74 5.53
C GLY A 559 3.78 0.54 5.77
N VAL A 560 2.88 1.45 5.30
CA VAL A 560 1.41 1.36 5.50
C VAL A 560 0.73 0.08 4.98
N ALA A 561 1.45 -0.67 4.14
CA ALA A 561 1.08 -2.02 3.71
C ALA A 561 -0.22 -2.17 2.90
N LYS A 562 -0.71 -1.10 2.25
CA LYS A 562 -1.85 -1.19 1.31
C LYS A 562 -1.61 -2.21 0.18
N CYS A 563 -0.35 -2.46 -0.17
CA CYS A 563 0.04 -3.49 -1.13
C CYS A 563 -0.10 -4.94 -0.63
N ARG A 564 -0.49 -5.14 0.64
CA ARG A 564 -0.81 -6.44 1.25
C ARG A 564 -2.31 -6.71 1.30
N ASP A 565 -3.14 -5.87 0.71
CA ASP A 565 -4.55 -6.17 0.58
C ASP A 565 -4.71 -7.42 -0.30
N GLU A 566 -5.33 -8.45 0.27
CA GLU A 566 -5.56 -9.73 -0.40
C GLU A 566 -6.75 -9.64 -1.36
N SER A 567 -7.52 -8.56 -1.27
CA SER A 567 -8.65 -8.27 -2.14
C SER A 567 -8.47 -6.90 -2.80
N VAL A 568 -9.07 -6.68 -3.97
CA VAL A 568 -9.15 -5.34 -4.55
C VAL A 568 -10.58 -5.04 -4.96
N SER A 569 -11.16 -4.02 -4.33
CA SER A 569 -12.42 -3.43 -4.78
C SER A 569 -12.18 -2.42 -5.90
N GLY A 570 -13.13 -2.31 -6.84
CA GLY A 570 -13.07 -1.29 -7.89
C GLY A 570 -11.99 -1.56 -8.95
N ALA A 571 -11.28 -0.52 -9.41
CA ALA A 571 -10.34 -0.61 -10.55
C ALA A 571 -8.87 -0.85 -10.15
N GLY A 572 -8.55 -0.95 -8.86
CA GLY A 572 -7.17 -1.06 -8.38
C GLY A 572 -6.42 -2.24 -8.98
N VAL A 573 -5.09 -2.11 -9.08
CA VAL A 573 -4.22 -3.14 -9.68
C VAL A 573 -3.07 -3.55 -8.74
N MET A 574 -2.63 -2.69 -7.82
CA MET A 574 -1.55 -2.99 -6.87
C MET A 574 -1.98 -4.04 -5.84
N CYS A 575 -1.21 -5.06 -5.48
CA CYS A 575 0.01 -5.62 -6.07
C CYS A 575 -0.30 -7.07 -6.46
N PRO A 576 -0.41 -7.41 -7.76
CA PRO A 576 -1.04 -8.66 -8.17
C PRO A 576 -0.17 -9.89 -7.82
N SER A 577 1.16 -9.75 -7.84
CA SER A 577 2.08 -10.81 -7.41
C SER A 577 1.96 -11.14 -5.93
N PHE A 578 1.63 -10.16 -5.08
CA PHE A 578 1.37 -10.43 -3.66
C PHE A 578 0.09 -11.24 -3.53
N ARG A 579 -1.03 -10.82 -4.13
CA ARG A 579 -2.30 -11.56 -4.08
C ARG A 579 -2.18 -12.99 -4.64
N ALA A 580 -1.39 -13.16 -5.69
CA ALA A 580 -1.13 -14.47 -6.27
C ALA A 580 -0.29 -15.40 -5.37
N THR A 581 0.54 -14.87 -4.48
CA THR A 581 1.52 -15.69 -3.73
C THR A 581 1.33 -15.67 -2.21
N GLY A 582 0.64 -14.66 -1.67
CA GLY A 582 0.58 -14.36 -0.23
C GLY A 582 1.92 -13.98 0.39
N GLN A 583 3.00 -13.81 -0.39
CA GLN A 583 4.35 -13.62 0.13
C GLN A 583 4.74 -12.15 0.21
N GLU A 584 5.19 -11.71 1.40
CA GLU A 584 5.53 -10.30 1.66
C GLU A 584 6.58 -9.74 0.68
N GLN A 585 7.57 -10.53 0.30
CA GLN A 585 8.61 -10.15 -0.66
C GLN A 585 8.04 -9.74 -2.03
N HIS A 586 6.84 -10.22 -2.39
CA HIS A 586 6.16 -9.88 -3.65
C HIS A 586 5.17 -8.73 -3.49
N SER A 587 5.11 -8.06 -2.34
CA SER A 587 4.39 -6.81 -2.16
C SER A 587 5.30 -5.61 -2.50
N THR A 588 4.72 -4.46 -2.82
CA THR A 588 5.49 -3.21 -3.00
C THR A 588 6.32 -2.89 -1.77
N ARG A 589 5.77 -3.10 -0.57
CA ARG A 589 6.46 -2.86 0.71
C ARG A 589 7.64 -3.81 0.90
N GLY A 590 7.48 -5.10 0.63
CA GLY A 590 8.57 -6.07 0.76
C GLY A 590 9.74 -5.74 -0.17
N ARG A 591 9.46 -5.40 -1.43
CA ARG A 591 10.48 -4.96 -2.39
C ARG A 591 11.17 -3.67 -1.96
N ALA A 592 10.41 -2.69 -1.48
CA ALA A 592 10.98 -1.45 -0.97
C ALA A 592 11.88 -1.68 0.26
N ARG A 593 11.51 -2.59 1.17
CA ARG A 593 12.35 -2.98 2.31
C ARG A 593 13.64 -3.67 1.85
N LEU A 594 13.58 -4.58 0.89
CA LEU A 594 14.77 -5.24 0.36
C LEU A 594 15.71 -4.24 -0.34
N LEU A 595 15.18 -3.30 -1.12
CA LEU A 595 15.95 -2.21 -1.71
C LEU A 595 16.54 -1.27 -0.64
N HIS A 596 15.79 -1.00 0.44
CA HIS A 596 16.27 -0.21 1.55
C HIS A 596 17.45 -0.90 2.27
N GLU A 597 17.31 -2.19 2.57
CA GLU A 597 18.37 -2.98 3.22
C GLU A 597 19.58 -3.18 2.29
N MET A 598 19.37 -3.23 0.98
CA MET A 598 20.43 -3.24 -0.03
C MET A 598 21.24 -1.92 0.00
N LEU A 599 20.55 -0.78 0.05
CA LEU A 599 21.19 0.53 0.16
C LEU A 599 21.90 0.73 1.51
N ALA A 600 21.33 0.17 2.59
CA ALA A 600 21.93 0.20 3.91
C ALA A 600 23.21 -0.66 4.01
N GLY A 601 23.26 -1.79 3.28
CA GLY A 601 24.44 -2.64 3.19
C GLY A 601 24.76 -3.48 4.43
N GLU A 602 23.91 -3.48 5.47
CA GLU A 602 24.15 -4.21 6.72
C GLU A 602 23.56 -5.63 6.71
N VAL A 603 22.31 -5.78 6.24
CA VAL A 603 21.60 -7.07 6.20
C VAL A 603 21.69 -7.69 4.81
N VAL A 604 21.42 -6.89 3.77
CA VAL A 604 21.60 -7.27 2.37
C VAL A 604 22.92 -6.65 1.92
N THR A 605 23.97 -7.47 1.91
CA THR A 605 25.35 -7.00 1.69
C THR A 605 25.81 -7.07 0.24
N GLY A 606 25.00 -7.65 -0.65
CA GLY A 606 25.36 -7.84 -2.06
C GLY A 606 25.22 -6.61 -2.96
N GLY A 607 24.82 -5.46 -2.41
CA GLY A 607 24.59 -4.23 -3.17
C GLY A 607 23.69 -4.46 -4.38
N TRP A 608 24.02 -3.85 -5.52
CA TRP A 608 23.30 -4.07 -6.78
C TRP A 608 23.39 -5.51 -7.31
N GLY A 609 24.32 -6.32 -6.79
CA GLY A 609 24.45 -7.75 -7.09
C GLY A 609 23.65 -8.68 -6.16
N ALA A 610 22.80 -8.15 -5.28
CA ALA A 610 22.05 -8.91 -4.28
C ALA A 610 20.95 -9.82 -4.89
N GLU A 611 21.03 -11.12 -4.60
CA GLU A 611 20.07 -12.11 -5.12
C GLU A 611 18.69 -11.98 -4.46
N GLU A 612 18.65 -11.61 -3.18
CA GLU A 612 17.42 -11.44 -2.41
C GLU A 612 16.52 -10.35 -3.01
N VAL A 613 17.15 -9.28 -3.51
CA VAL A 613 16.47 -8.17 -4.19
C VAL A 613 16.01 -8.61 -5.58
N HIS A 614 16.89 -9.30 -6.32
CA HIS A 614 16.57 -9.85 -7.63
C HIS A 614 15.35 -10.78 -7.58
N GLU A 615 15.36 -11.78 -6.68
CA GLU A 615 14.24 -12.72 -6.47
C GLU A 615 12.90 -12.01 -6.21
N ALA A 616 12.90 -10.96 -5.38
CA ALA A 616 11.68 -10.22 -5.06
C ALA A 616 11.16 -9.39 -6.25
N LEU A 617 12.07 -8.78 -7.02
CA LEU A 617 11.76 -7.98 -8.20
C LEU A 617 11.40 -8.83 -9.42
N ASP A 618 11.86 -10.08 -9.49
CA ASP A 618 11.59 -10.99 -10.60
C ASP A 618 10.07 -11.12 -10.85
N LEU A 619 9.30 -11.36 -9.77
CA LEU A 619 7.84 -11.41 -9.81
C LEU A 619 7.13 -10.04 -9.85
N CYS A 620 7.83 -8.93 -10.07
CA CYS A 620 7.20 -7.65 -10.35
C CYS A 620 6.83 -7.55 -11.84
N LEU A 621 5.54 -7.32 -12.12
CA LEU A 621 5.00 -7.23 -13.48
C LEU A 621 5.28 -5.88 -14.18
N SER A 622 5.98 -4.95 -13.54
CA SER A 622 6.25 -3.60 -14.07
C SER A 622 4.98 -2.85 -14.54
N CYS A 623 3.85 -3.06 -13.88
CA CYS A 623 2.56 -2.48 -14.28
C CYS A 623 2.35 -1.02 -13.86
N LYS A 624 3.29 -0.45 -13.08
CA LYS A 624 3.20 0.87 -12.43
C LYS A 624 2.00 1.09 -11.52
N GLY A 625 1.24 0.05 -11.19
CA GLY A 625 0.08 0.13 -10.28
C GLY A 625 0.37 0.77 -8.92
N CYS A 626 1.55 0.51 -8.37
CA CYS A 626 2.01 1.12 -7.13
C CYS A 626 2.23 2.63 -7.23
N ARG A 627 2.41 3.20 -8.42
CA ARG A 627 2.56 4.64 -8.63
C ARG A 627 1.24 5.38 -8.35
N SER A 628 0.11 4.76 -8.67
CA SER A 628 -1.24 5.35 -8.50
C SER A 628 -1.97 4.85 -7.26
N ASP A 629 -1.86 3.56 -6.93
CA ASP A 629 -2.66 2.94 -5.87
C ASP A 629 -2.00 3.07 -4.48
N CYS A 630 -0.68 3.25 -4.45
CA CYS A 630 0.05 3.50 -3.22
C CYS A 630 -0.07 4.98 -2.87
N PRO A 631 -0.48 5.34 -1.64
CA PRO A 631 -0.69 6.73 -1.26
C PRO A 631 0.61 7.56 -1.22
N VAL A 632 1.78 6.91 -1.26
CA VAL A 632 3.10 7.56 -1.33
C VAL A 632 3.72 7.53 -2.74
N GLY A 633 3.02 7.00 -3.74
CA GLY A 633 3.43 7.06 -5.15
C GLY A 633 4.75 6.35 -5.49
N VAL A 634 4.96 5.13 -4.98
CA VAL A 634 6.16 4.32 -5.27
C VAL A 634 6.13 3.84 -6.72
N ASP A 635 7.21 4.03 -7.49
CA ASP A 635 7.36 3.48 -8.85
C ASP A 635 8.29 2.27 -8.89
N MET A 636 7.78 1.13 -8.40
CA MET A 636 8.53 -0.12 -8.35
C MET A 636 8.92 -0.64 -9.75
N ALA A 637 8.24 -0.21 -10.81
CA ALA A 637 8.60 -0.60 -12.18
C ALA A 637 9.92 0.08 -12.59
N THR A 638 10.07 1.37 -12.30
CA THR A 638 11.33 2.09 -12.49
C THR A 638 12.43 1.52 -11.60
N TYR A 639 12.14 1.20 -10.32
CA TYR A 639 13.14 0.65 -9.41
C TYR A 639 13.64 -0.73 -9.86
N LYS A 640 12.74 -1.58 -10.38
CA LYS A 640 13.11 -2.86 -11.00
C LYS A 640 14.03 -2.64 -12.20
N ALA A 641 13.69 -1.71 -13.09
CA ALA A 641 14.46 -1.48 -14.31
C ALA A 641 15.87 -0.96 -13.99
N GLU A 642 16.00 -0.05 -13.02
CA GLU A 642 17.27 0.44 -12.49
C GLU A 642 18.10 -0.69 -11.87
N PHE A 643 17.51 -1.45 -10.94
CA PHE A 643 18.21 -2.57 -10.31
C PHE A 643 18.69 -3.62 -11.32
N LEU A 644 17.83 -4.02 -12.27
CA LEU A 644 18.20 -4.98 -13.31
C LEU A 644 19.28 -4.47 -14.27
N HIS A 645 19.45 -3.15 -14.39
CA HIS A 645 20.56 -2.59 -15.16
C HIS A 645 21.88 -2.87 -14.45
N HIS A 646 22.02 -2.41 -13.21
CA HIS A 646 23.24 -2.61 -12.41
C HIS A 646 23.53 -4.08 -12.11
N TYR A 647 22.51 -4.88 -11.80
CA TYR A 647 22.67 -6.32 -11.53
C TYR A 647 23.28 -7.09 -12.71
N HIS A 648 22.97 -6.68 -13.95
CA HIS A 648 23.40 -7.40 -15.15
C HIS A 648 24.61 -6.78 -15.86
N GLU A 649 24.71 -5.45 -15.92
CA GLU A 649 25.85 -4.78 -16.53
C GLU A 649 27.03 -4.65 -15.54
N GLY A 650 26.74 -4.67 -14.24
CA GLY A 650 27.68 -4.32 -13.17
C GLY A 650 27.65 -2.82 -12.88
N ASP A 651 28.07 -2.44 -11.68
CA ASP A 651 28.10 -1.06 -11.17
C ASP A 651 29.54 -0.57 -10.89
N GLY A 652 30.54 -1.36 -11.29
CA GLY A 652 31.96 -1.11 -11.02
C GLY A 652 32.49 -1.72 -9.72
N GLU A 653 31.63 -1.97 -8.73
CA GLU A 653 31.98 -2.67 -7.47
C GLU A 653 31.63 -4.16 -7.55
N HIS A 654 30.48 -4.47 -8.15
CA HIS A 654 29.91 -5.78 -8.35
C HIS A 654 29.99 -6.17 -9.85
N PRO A 655 30.45 -7.40 -10.16
CA PRO A 655 30.51 -7.85 -11.54
C PRO A 655 29.12 -8.10 -12.12
N GLY A 656 28.90 -7.70 -13.38
CA GLY A 656 27.65 -7.94 -14.09
C GLY A 656 27.32 -9.43 -14.26
N ARG A 657 26.03 -9.76 -14.13
CA ARG A 657 25.50 -11.13 -14.23
C ARG A 657 24.83 -11.41 -15.56
N ARG A 658 24.86 -12.67 -15.99
CA ARG A 658 24.21 -13.10 -17.24
C ARG A 658 22.70 -12.90 -17.18
N ARG A 659 22.15 -12.32 -18.24
CA ARG A 659 20.71 -12.11 -18.40
C ARG A 659 19.99 -13.42 -18.75
N PRO A 660 18.75 -13.63 -18.27
CA PRO A 660 17.89 -14.71 -18.75
C PRO A 660 17.72 -14.68 -20.28
N LEU A 661 17.56 -15.85 -20.90
CA LEU A 661 17.33 -15.93 -22.35
C LEU A 661 16.06 -15.17 -22.79
N ALA A 662 15.06 -15.09 -21.91
CA ALA A 662 13.85 -14.31 -22.12
C ALA A 662 14.13 -12.81 -22.30
N HIS A 663 15.16 -12.25 -21.65
CA HIS A 663 15.54 -10.84 -21.82
C HIS A 663 16.10 -10.56 -23.22
N TYR A 664 16.68 -11.56 -23.90
CA TYR A 664 17.13 -11.44 -25.28
C TYR A 664 16.03 -11.77 -26.29
N SER A 665 15.22 -12.80 -26.05
CA SER A 665 14.15 -13.19 -26.97
C SER A 665 12.97 -12.19 -26.95
N MET A 666 12.58 -11.74 -25.76
CA MET A 666 11.45 -10.84 -25.54
C MET A 666 11.88 -9.39 -25.35
N GLY A 667 13.01 -9.12 -24.67
CA GLY A 667 13.51 -7.75 -24.53
C GLY A 667 13.91 -7.14 -25.87
N TRP A 668 14.49 -7.95 -26.78
CA TRP A 668 14.82 -7.53 -28.15
C TRP A 668 13.74 -7.89 -29.17
N LEU A 669 12.52 -8.21 -28.70
CA LEU A 669 11.38 -8.53 -29.57
C LEU A 669 11.16 -7.51 -30.71
N PRO A 670 11.29 -6.18 -30.51
CA PRO A 670 11.17 -5.22 -31.61
C PRO A 670 12.18 -5.44 -32.73
N LEU A 671 13.41 -5.90 -32.42
CA LEU A 671 14.43 -6.21 -33.41
C LEU A 671 14.06 -7.49 -34.18
N TRP A 672 13.71 -8.56 -33.46
CA TRP A 672 13.38 -9.85 -34.07
C TRP A 672 12.16 -9.76 -34.99
N LEU A 673 11.08 -9.13 -34.54
CA LEU A 673 9.86 -8.98 -35.33
C LEU A 673 10.09 -8.15 -36.61
N ARG A 674 10.90 -7.10 -36.53
CA ARG A 674 11.30 -6.32 -37.70
C ARG A 674 12.10 -7.14 -38.69
N LEU A 675 13.03 -7.97 -38.21
CA LEU A 675 13.80 -8.86 -39.06
C LEU A 675 12.87 -9.85 -39.77
N VAL A 676 11.95 -10.49 -39.05
CA VAL A 676 10.95 -11.41 -39.64
C VAL A 676 10.10 -10.72 -40.70
N SER A 677 9.61 -9.51 -40.43
CA SER A 677 8.82 -8.76 -41.42
C SER A 677 9.67 -8.40 -42.63
N ALA A 678 10.91 -7.96 -42.45
CA ALA A 678 11.84 -7.60 -43.52
C ALA A 678 12.19 -8.79 -44.42
N THR A 679 12.45 -9.97 -43.83
CA THR A 679 12.81 -11.20 -44.56
C THR A 679 11.60 -11.99 -45.07
N ARG A 680 10.38 -11.62 -44.65
CA ARG A 680 9.11 -12.30 -44.99
C ARG A 680 9.05 -13.77 -44.54
N THR A 681 9.69 -14.09 -43.42
CA THR A 681 9.76 -15.47 -42.90
C THR A 681 8.59 -15.86 -42.00
N ALA A 682 7.63 -14.97 -41.73
CA ALA A 682 6.49 -15.23 -40.84
C ALA A 682 5.72 -16.53 -41.16
N PRO A 683 5.38 -16.87 -42.43
CA PRO A 683 4.71 -18.13 -42.74
C PRO A 683 5.51 -19.37 -42.35
N LEU A 684 6.84 -19.32 -42.52
CA LEU A 684 7.75 -20.42 -42.18
C LEU A 684 7.85 -20.58 -40.67
N LEU A 685 7.98 -19.47 -39.93
CA LEU A 685 8.02 -19.50 -38.47
C LEU A 685 6.71 -19.99 -37.86
N ASN A 686 5.56 -19.55 -38.39
CA ASN A 686 4.26 -20.04 -37.97
C ASN A 686 4.07 -21.53 -38.27
N ALA A 687 4.57 -22.03 -39.40
CA ALA A 687 4.54 -23.46 -39.73
C ALA A 687 5.42 -24.27 -38.76
N GLY A 688 6.62 -23.77 -38.45
CA GLY A 688 7.51 -24.39 -37.45
C GLY A 688 6.91 -24.40 -36.05
N ALA A 689 6.25 -23.32 -35.63
CA ALA A 689 5.60 -23.21 -34.32
C ALA A 689 4.42 -24.19 -34.13
N ARG A 690 3.84 -24.71 -35.22
CA ARG A 690 2.80 -25.77 -35.17
C ARG A 690 3.36 -27.17 -34.98
N VAL A 691 4.67 -27.35 -35.13
CA VAL A 691 5.35 -28.64 -34.95
C VAL A 691 5.82 -28.72 -33.49
N PRO A 692 5.21 -29.56 -32.62
CA PRO A 692 5.47 -29.56 -31.19
C PRO A 692 6.95 -29.63 -30.77
N PRO A 693 7.81 -30.51 -31.34
CA PRO A 693 9.22 -30.55 -30.96
C PRO A 693 9.99 -29.29 -31.36
N LEU A 694 9.67 -28.68 -32.51
CA LEU A 694 10.30 -27.44 -32.95
C LEU A 694 9.86 -26.26 -32.08
N ALA A 695 8.57 -26.19 -31.74
CA ALA A 695 8.03 -25.19 -30.82
C ALA A 695 8.63 -25.33 -29.42
N ALA A 696 8.75 -26.54 -28.89
CA ALA A 696 9.37 -26.81 -27.60
C ALA A 696 10.85 -26.40 -27.57
N LEU A 697 11.60 -26.72 -28.64
CA LEU A 697 13.00 -26.29 -28.78
C LEU A 697 13.12 -24.77 -28.86
N ALA A 698 12.30 -24.10 -29.67
CA ALA A 698 12.30 -22.64 -29.80
C ALA A 698 11.97 -21.96 -28.46
N LYS A 699 10.94 -22.44 -27.75
CA LYS A 699 10.58 -21.95 -26.41
C LYS A 699 11.72 -22.12 -25.42
N ARG A 700 12.35 -23.30 -25.38
CA ARG A 700 13.50 -23.57 -24.51
C ARG A 700 14.68 -22.66 -24.81
N LEU A 701 15.04 -22.47 -26.09
CA LEU A 701 16.14 -21.59 -26.50
C LEU A 701 15.82 -20.10 -26.26
N GLY A 702 14.54 -19.74 -26.29
CA GLY A 702 14.06 -18.39 -25.98
C GLY A 702 13.85 -18.11 -24.49
N GLY A 703 14.04 -19.09 -23.60
CA GLY A 703 13.74 -18.94 -22.17
C GLY A 703 12.25 -18.82 -21.84
N LEU A 704 11.37 -19.33 -22.71
CA LEU A 704 9.93 -19.20 -22.57
C LEU A 704 9.33 -20.37 -21.77
N ALA A 705 8.27 -20.09 -21.02
CA ALA A 705 7.47 -21.07 -20.31
C ALA A 705 6.89 -22.12 -21.30
N PRO A 706 7.08 -23.44 -21.05
CA PRO A 706 6.66 -24.48 -21.97
C PRO A 706 5.14 -24.56 -22.17
N GLU A 707 4.35 -24.09 -21.21
CA GLU A 707 2.88 -24.02 -21.24
C GLU A 707 2.37 -22.95 -22.21
N ARG A 708 3.21 -21.99 -22.60
CA ARG A 708 2.81 -20.89 -23.48
C ARG A 708 2.79 -21.28 -24.94
N ASP A 709 1.80 -20.78 -25.64
CA ASP A 709 1.77 -20.78 -27.10
C ASP A 709 2.57 -19.59 -27.65
N VAL A 710 3.33 -19.84 -28.72
CA VAL A 710 3.99 -18.76 -29.46
C VAL A 710 2.91 -18.03 -30.28
N PRO A 711 2.69 -16.72 -30.07
CA PRO A 711 1.66 -16.00 -30.79
C PRO A 711 1.90 -16.05 -32.31
N PRO A 712 0.85 -16.21 -33.13
CA PRO A 712 1.00 -16.27 -34.57
C PRO A 712 1.46 -14.93 -35.13
N LEU A 713 2.42 -14.96 -36.06
CA LEU A 713 2.93 -13.77 -36.71
C LEU A 713 2.12 -13.43 -37.97
N PRO A 714 1.65 -12.19 -38.15
CA PRO A 714 0.94 -11.77 -39.36
C PRO A 714 1.86 -11.81 -40.59
N ARG A 715 1.27 -12.06 -41.77
CA ARG A 715 2.02 -12.11 -43.05
C ARG A 715 2.54 -10.74 -43.51
N GLU A 716 1.83 -9.68 -43.12
CA GLU A 716 2.13 -8.29 -43.48
C GLU A 716 2.02 -7.43 -42.21
N SER A 717 3.03 -6.60 -41.95
CA SER A 717 3.02 -5.63 -40.84
C SER A 717 2.15 -4.42 -41.17
N PHE A 718 1.67 -3.72 -40.13
CA PHE A 718 0.86 -2.51 -40.29
C PHE A 718 1.58 -1.46 -41.13
N THR A 719 2.85 -1.19 -40.85
CA THR A 719 3.67 -0.22 -41.59
C THR A 719 3.84 -0.58 -43.05
N ARG A 720 3.88 -1.87 -43.41
CA ARG A 720 3.93 -2.33 -44.81
C ARG A 720 2.59 -2.17 -45.50
N TRP A 721 1.51 -2.58 -44.84
CA TRP A 721 0.14 -2.32 -45.30
C TRP A 721 -0.10 -0.80 -45.49
N TRP A 722 0.40 -0.01 -44.54
CA TRP A 722 0.50 1.45 -44.56
C TRP A 722 1.58 1.98 -45.50
N ARG A 723 2.25 1.20 -46.35
CA ARG A 723 2.93 1.78 -47.53
C ARG A 723 2.11 1.63 -48.82
N ARG A 724 1.11 0.75 -48.84
CA ARG A 724 0.35 0.37 -50.05
C ARG A 724 -1.01 1.05 -50.23
N GLN A 725 -1.57 1.65 -49.18
CA GLN A 725 -2.79 2.47 -49.24
C GLN A 725 -2.65 3.63 -50.25
N PRO A 726 -3.55 3.73 -51.23
CA PRO A 726 -3.55 4.78 -52.25
C PRO A 726 -3.96 6.14 -51.65
N GLY A 727 -3.56 7.23 -52.30
CA GLY A 727 -4.13 8.57 -52.03
C GLY A 727 -3.61 9.31 -50.80
N ARG A 728 -2.69 8.76 -50.00
CA ARG A 728 -2.22 9.38 -48.73
C ARG A 728 -1.79 10.83 -48.83
N ALA A 729 -1.02 11.17 -49.86
CA ALA A 729 -0.51 12.53 -50.06
C ALA A 729 -1.64 13.54 -50.41
N ARG A 730 -2.81 13.05 -50.82
CA ARG A 730 -3.99 13.84 -51.22
C ARG A 730 -5.10 13.83 -50.16
N GLU A 731 -4.91 13.15 -49.02
CA GLU A 731 -5.89 13.13 -47.93
C GLU A 731 -6.06 14.53 -47.32
N ARG A 732 -7.32 14.94 -47.14
CA ARG A 732 -7.74 16.18 -46.46
C ARG A 732 -8.06 15.85 -45.00
N GLY A 733 -7.99 16.85 -44.12
CA GLY A 733 -8.27 16.69 -42.69
C GLY A 733 -7.07 17.06 -41.79
N ARG A 734 -7.32 17.17 -40.49
CA ARG A 734 -6.29 17.54 -39.50
C ARG A 734 -5.27 16.40 -39.36
N PRO A 735 -3.96 16.65 -39.54
CA PRO A 735 -2.95 15.60 -39.38
C PRO A 735 -2.83 15.15 -37.92
N VAL A 736 -2.78 13.83 -37.72
CA VAL A 736 -2.50 13.19 -36.43
C VAL A 736 -1.48 12.08 -36.63
N VAL A 737 -0.48 11.98 -35.75
CA VAL A 737 0.53 10.93 -35.86
C VAL A 737 -0.04 9.63 -35.32
N LEU A 738 -0.19 8.60 -36.15
CA LEU A 738 -0.50 7.25 -35.71
C LEU A 738 0.80 6.48 -35.47
N TRP A 739 1.10 6.26 -34.20
CA TRP A 739 2.32 5.60 -33.76
C TRP A 739 2.29 4.09 -34.08
N PRO A 740 3.25 3.57 -34.86
CA PRO A 740 3.36 2.15 -35.15
C PRO A 740 4.11 1.47 -34.01
N ASP A 741 3.45 1.28 -32.86
CA ASP A 741 4.05 0.53 -31.76
C ASP A 741 4.38 -0.91 -32.21
N THR A 742 5.30 -1.57 -31.50
CA THR A 742 5.81 -2.88 -31.92
C THR A 742 4.72 -3.94 -32.00
N PHE A 743 3.74 -3.90 -31.10
CA PHE A 743 2.70 -4.91 -31.00
C PHE A 743 1.64 -4.71 -32.08
N THR A 744 1.12 -3.49 -32.24
CA THR A 744 0.24 -3.13 -33.34
C THR A 744 0.91 -3.36 -34.70
N ASP A 745 2.17 -2.97 -34.87
CA ASP A 745 2.83 -3.08 -36.17
C ASP A 745 3.08 -4.52 -36.58
N GLN A 746 3.57 -5.34 -35.66
CA GLN A 746 4.14 -6.65 -36.00
C GLN A 746 3.32 -7.84 -35.52
N LEU A 747 2.34 -7.65 -34.63
CA LEU A 747 1.55 -8.74 -34.04
C LEU A 747 0.03 -8.54 -34.20
N SER A 748 -0.46 -7.30 -34.26
CA SER A 748 -1.88 -6.99 -34.41
C SER A 748 -2.15 -5.87 -35.43
N PRO A 749 -1.71 -6.03 -36.70
CA PRO A 749 -1.85 -4.99 -37.73
C PRO A 749 -3.31 -4.67 -38.09
N GLU A 750 -4.24 -5.59 -37.82
CA GLU A 750 -5.68 -5.36 -37.91
C GLU A 750 -6.14 -4.18 -37.05
N ALA A 751 -5.66 -4.04 -35.81
CA ALA A 751 -5.99 -2.91 -34.94
C ALA A 751 -5.49 -1.57 -35.53
N GLY A 752 -4.26 -1.56 -36.06
CA GLY A 752 -3.70 -0.39 -36.74
C GLY A 752 -4.49 0.02 -37.98
N SER A 753 -4.85 -0.95 -38.83
CA SER A 753 -5.64 -0.68 -40.04
C SER A 753 -7.07 -0.24 -39.72
N ALA A 754 -7.69 -0.78 -38.66
CA ALA A 754 -8.98 -0.35 -38.17
C ALA A 754 -8.93 1.09 -37.62
N ALA A 755 -7.90 1.42 -36.85
CA ALA A 755 -7.69 2.78 -36.34
C ALA A 755 -7.57 3.80 -37.49
N VAL A 756 -6.85 3.47 -38.56
CA VAL A 756 -6.79 4.32 -39.77
C VAL A 756 -8.17 4.59 -40.36
N ARG A 757 -9.03 3.57 -40.46
CA ARG A 757 -10.40 3.73 -41.00
C ARG A 757 -11.23 4.65 -40.13
N VAL A 758 -11.22 4.43 -38.81
CA VAL A 758 -11.99 5.24 -37.86
C VAL A 758 -11.50 6.68 -37.82
N LEU A 759 -10.18 6.91 -37.80
CA LEU A 759 -9.62 8.26 -37.84
C LEU A 759 -10.00 9.00 -39.13
N ARG A 760 -9.98 8.33 -40.28
CA ARG A 760 -10.42 8.90 -41.55
C ARG A 760 -11.91 9.23 -41.56
N ASP A 761 -12.75 8.35 -41.03
CA ASP A 761 -14.19 8.60 -40.88
C ASP A 761 -14.45 9.80 -39.95
N ALA A 762 -13.60 9.99 -38.94
CA ALA A 762 -13.62 11.15 -38.06
C ALA A 762 -13.06 12.45 -38.68
N GLY A 763 -12.71 12.45 -39.97
CA GLY A 763 -12.17 13.62 -40.66
C GLY A 763 -10.72 13.96 -40.30
N LEU A 764 -10.03 13.03 -39.62
CA LEU A 764 -8.61 13.14 -39.29
C LEU A 764 -7.75 12.51 -40.39
N ARG A 765 -6.52 12.98 -40.52
CA ARG A 765 -5.55 12.49 -41.49
C ARG A 765 -4.40 11.78 -40.77
N PRO A 766 -4.42 10.44 -40.66
CA PRO A 766 -3.34 9.69 -40.05
C PRO A 766 -2.03 9.84 -40.82
N VAL A 767 -0.95 10.14 -40.11
CA VAL A 767 0.43 10.11 -40.61
C VAL A 767 1.23 9.15 -39.75
N VAL A 768 2.01 8.26 -40.37
CA VAL A 768 2.88 7.33 -39.66
C VAL A 768 4.31 7.87 -39.75
N PRO A 769 5.04 7.99 -38.63
CA PRO A 769 6.38 8.57 -38.61
C PRO A 769 7.34 7.75 -39.49
N PRO A 770 8.28 8.41 -40.18
CA PRO A 770 9.29 7.72 -40.97
C PRO A 770 10.28 6.97 -40.06
N GLY A 771 10.98 5.98 -40.62
CA GLY A 771 12.06 5.30 -39.90
C GLY A 771 11.61 4.23 -38.89
N ARG A 772 12.49 3.97 -37.90
CA ARG A 772 12.38 2.84 -36.95
C ARG A 772 12.08 3.33 -35.53
N VAL A 773 10.90 3.90 -35.32
CA VAL A 773 10.42 4.37 -34.01
C VAL A 773 10.06 3.21 -33.07
N CYS A 774 10.32 3.34 -31.77
CA CYS A 774 9.94 2.35 -30.76
C CYS A 774 9.84 3.04 -29.39
N CYS A 775 8.92 2.58 -28.54
CA CYS A 775 8.66 3.13 -27.22
C CYS A 775 9.71 2.70 -26.17
N GLY A 776 10.67 1.82 -26.51
CA GLY A 776 11.73 1.37 -25.60
C GLY A 776 11.32 0.36 -24.52
N LEU A 777 10.01 0.22 -24.26
CA LEU A 777 9.43 -0.57 -23.16
C LEU A 777 10.07 -1.94 -22.93
N THR A 778 10.26 -2.76 -23.97
CA THR A 778 10.79 -4.13 -23.81
C THR A 778 12.24 -4.16 -23.31
N TYR A 779 13.01 -3.12 -23.60
CA TYR A 779 14.37 -2.95 -23.08
C TYR A 779 14.32 -2.44 -21.63
N VAL A 780 13.43 -1.49 -21.33
CA VAL A 780 13.24 -0.94 -19.98
C VAL A 780 12.79 -2.04 -19.00
N SER A 781 11.77 -2.83 -19.35
CA SER A 781 11.22 -3.87 -18.47
C SER A 781 12.21 -5.00 -18.15
N THR A 782 13.29 -5.12 -18.93
CA THR A 782 14.36 -6.10 -18.75
C THR A 782 15.67 -5.49 -18.25
N GLY A 783 15.67 -4.20 -17.86
CA GLY A 783 16.84 -3.49 -17.33
C GLY A 783 17.95 -3.20 -18.35
N GLN A 784 17.64 -3.16 -19.65
CA GLN A 784 18.61 -2.88 -20.72
C GLN A 784 18.61 -1.39 -21.07
N LEU A 785 18.95 -0.55 -20.08
CA LEU A 785 18.73 0.90 -20.14
C LEU A 785 19.58 1.61 -21.20
N ASP A 786 20.83 1.20 -21.44
CA ASP A 786 21.64 1.74 -22.55
C ASP A 786 20.98 1.53 -23.92
N ARG A 787 20.45 0.34 -24.14
CA ARG A 787 19.74 -0.01 -25.38
C ARG A 787 18.44 0.78 -25.47
N ALA A 788 17.72 0.93 -24.37
CA ALA A 788 16.54 1.79 -24.30
C ALA A 788 16.91 3.24 -24.69
N ARG A 789 17.96 3.82 -24.10
CA ARG A 789 18.46 5.17 -24.38
C ARG A 789 18.76 5.36 -25.86
N ALA A 790 19.51 4.43 -26.47
CA ALA A 790 19.84 4.49 -27.90
C ALA A 790 18.59 4.36 -28.81
N VAL A 791 17.65 3.49 -28.45
CA VAL A 791 16.38 3.33 -29.19
C VAL A 791 15.52 4.58 -29.08
N LEU A 792 15.45 5.18 -27.89
CA LEU A 792 14.64 6.35 -27.61
C LEU A 792 15.20 7.61 -28.27
N ARG A 793 16.52 7.84 -28.25
CA ARG A 793 17.14 8.97 -28.98
C ARG A 793 16.85 8.91 -30.48
N ARG A 794 17.03 7.74 -31.10
CA ARG A 794 16.66 7.53 -32.52
C ARG A 794 15.16 7.77 -32.76
N THR A 795 14.32 7.38 -31.80
CA THR A 795 12.89 7.62 -31.87
C THR A 795 12.59 9.12 -31.85
N LEU A 796 13.21 9.89 -30.95
CA LEU A 796 13.08 11.34 -30.87
C LEU A 796 13.48 12.02 -32.18
N ASP A 797 14.61 11.64 -32.77
CA ASP A 797 15.07 12.17 -34.06
C ASP A 797 14.04 11.95 -35.19
N ALA A 798 13.36 10.81 -35.18
CA ALA A 798 12.37 10.47 -36.20
C ALA A 798 11.02 11.19 -36.03
N VAL A 799 10.67 11.62 -34.82
CA VAL A 799 9.38 12.24 -34.51
C VAL A 799 9.46 13.74 -34.31
N GLU A 800 10.66 14.29 -34.16
CA GLU A 800 10.93 15.71 -33.97
C GLU A 800 10.18 16.60 -34.99
N PRO A 801 10.17 16.33 -36.31
CA PRO A 801 9.40 17.15 -37.25
C PRO A 801 7.89 17.19 -36.96
N ALA A 802 7.32 16.11 -36.43
CA ALA A 802 5.91 16.08 -36.04
C ALA A 802 5.65 16.82 -34.72
N LEU A 803 6.60 16.75 -33.78
CA LEU A 803 6.55 17.50 -32.53
C LEU A 803 6.68 19.00 -32.79
N ASP A 804 7.52 19.42 -33.73
CA ASP A 804 7.69 20.83 -34.14
C ASP A 804 6.43 21.37 -34.81
N ALA A 805 5.72 20.52 -35.56
CA ALA A 805 4.41 20.83 -36.12
C ALA A 805 3.25 20.77 -35.10
N GLY A 806 3.53 20.49 -33.82
CA GLY A 806 2.52 20.43 -32.75
C GLY A 806 1.50 19.31 -32.93
N LEU A 807 1.85 18.23 -33.61
CA LEU A 807 0.92 17.14 -33.91
C LEU A 807 0.75 16.20 -32.70
N PRO A 808 -0.50 15.77 -32.39
CA PRO A 808 -0.71 14.75 -31.37
C PRO A 808 -0.20 13.40 -31.86
N VAL A 809 0.34 12.59 -30.93
CA VAL A 809 0.87 11.25 -31.17
C VAL A 809 -0.09 10.21 -30.63
N THR A 810 -0.94 9.67 -31.50
CA THR A 810 -1.91 8.62 -31.21
C THR A 810 -1.22 7.26 -31.09
N VAL A 811 -1.27 6.66 -29.92
CA VAL A 811 -0.72 5.33 -29.63
C VAL A 811 -1.87 4.38 -29.31
N LEU A 812 -1.88 3.20 -29.95
CA LEU A 812 -2.92 2.19 -29.72
C LEU A 812 -2.59 1.31 -28.51
N GLU A 813 -1.35 0.83 -28.41
CA GLU A 813 -0.93 -0.05 -27.32
C GLU A 813 -0.69 0.73 -26.01
N PRO A 814 -1.54 0.54 -24.97
CA PRO A 814 -1.45 1.30 -23.72
C PRO A 814 -0.08 1.30 -23.02
N PRO A 815 0.64 0.16 -22.88
CA PRO A 815 1.94 0.18 -22.21
C PRO A 815 3.02 0.94 -23.01
N CYS A 816 2.96 0.97 -24.36
CA CYS A 816 3.85 1.86 -25.12
C CYS A 816 3.48 3.33 -24.93
N ALA A 817 2.19 3.66 -24.85
CA ALA A 817 1.75 5.03 -24.56
C ALA A 817 2.24 5.51 -23.18
N ALA A 818 2.15 4.64 -22.17
CA ALA A 818 2.65 4.91 -20.83
C ALA A 818 4.17 5.06 -20.78
N ALA A 819 4.92 4.19 -21.48
CA ALA A 819 6.38 4.31 -21.56
C ALA A 819 6.80 5.66 -22.17
N LEU A 820 6.17 6.07 -23.27
CA LEU A 820 6.44 7.37 -23.91
C LEU A 820 6.08 8.57 -23.01
N ARG A 821 5.10 8.43 -22.12
CA ARG A 821 4.67 9.49 -21.19
C ARG A 821 5.50 9.57 -19.90
N SER A 822 6.00 8.45 -19.41
CA SER A 822 6.63 8.35 -18.08
C SER A 822 8.09 7.93 -18.16
N ASP A 823 8.38 6.73 -18.67
CA ASP A 823 9.75 6.19 -18.70
C ASP A 823 10.70 7.01 -19.57
N VAL A 824 10.23 7.51 -20.72
CA VAL A 824 11.06 8.30 -21.65
C VAL A 824 11.58 9.60 -21.05
N PRO A 825 10.73 10.50 -20.51
CA PRO A 825 11.22 11.73 -19.87
C PRO A 825 12.01 11.45 -18.59
N GLU A 826 11.78 10.33 -17.89
CA GLU A 826 12.57 9.95 -16.71
C GLU A 826 13.97 9.43 -17.07
N LEU A 827 14.12 8.70 -18.18
CA LEU A 827 15.42 8.16 -18.64
C LEU A 827 16.24 9.16 -19.49
N LEU A 828 15.56 10.02 -20.24
CA LEU A 828 16.14 11.06 -21.10
C LEU A 828 15.82 12.47 -20.58
N GLY A 829 16.00 12.68 -19.27
CA GLY A 829 15.75 13.99 -18.65
C GLY A 829 16.64 15.11 -19.19
N ASP A 830 17.75 14.76 -19.83
CA ASP A 830 18.69 15.67 -20.52
C ASP A 830 18.19 16.16 -21.88
N ASP A 831 17.22 15.48 -22.50
CA ASP A 831 16.71 15.82 -23.84
C ASP A 831 15.31 16.45 -23.76
N PRO A 832 15.15 17.76 -24.05
CA PRO A 832 13.86 18.45 -23.94
C PRO A 832 12.79 17.87 -24.89
N ARG A 833 13.20 17.16 -25.96
CA ARG A 833 12.25 16.50 -26.87
C ARG A 833 11.51 15.36 -26.17
N ALA A 834 12.08 14.75 -25.13
CA ALA A 834 11.44 13.71 -24.34
C ALA A 834 10.16 14.22 -23.64
N ALA A 835 10.24 15.36 -22.96
CA ALA A 835 9.09 16.01 -22.33
C ALA A 835 8.04 16.46 -23.36
N ARG A 836 8.49 17.01 -24.51
CA ARG A 836 7.59 17.38 -25.62
C ARG A 836 6.83 16.18 -26.17
N LEU A 837 7.52 15.04 -26.37
CA LEU A 837 6.89 13.80 -26.82
C LEU A 837 5.87 13.31 -25.80
N ALA A 838 6.23 13.24 -24.51
CA ALA A 838 5.32 12.82 -23.44
C ALA A 838 4.03 13.66 -23.44
N GLY A 839 4.14 14.98 -23.57
CA GLY A 839 3.01 15.91 -23.66
C GLY A 839 2.16 15.76 -24.93
N ALA A 840 2.71 15.22 -26.02
CA ALA A 840 2.01 15.01 -27.30
C ALA A 840 1.29 13.66 -27.39
N VAL A 841 1.66 12.67 -26.57
CA VAL A 841 1.08 11.32 -26.61
C VAL A 841 -0.40 11.33 -26.21
N ARG A 842 -1.24 10.66 -26.98
CA ARG A 842 -2.67 10.43 -26.74
C ARG A 842 -3.01 8.97 -27.00
N THR A 843 -3.96 8.41 -26.25
CA THR A 843 -4.59 7.14 -26.67
C THR A 843 -5.42 7.35 -27.92
N PHE A 844 -5.86 6.24 -28.53
CA PHE A 844 -6.83 6.25 -29.62
C PHE A 844 -8.10 7.04 -29.25
N ALA A 845 -8.69 6.76 -28.09
CA ALA A 845 -9.91 7.41 -27.65
C ALA A 845 -9.68 8.90 -27.31
N GLN A 846 -8.56 9.25 -26.66
CA GLN A 846 -8.21 10.65 -26.39
C GLN A 846 -8.06 11.46 -27.69
N THR A 847 -7.43 10.86 -28.71
CA THR A 847 -7.28 11.52 -30.01
C THR A 847 -8.65 11.83 -30.61
N LEU A 848 -9.58 10.87 -30.63
CA LEU A 848 -10.92 11.11 -31.18
C LEU A 848 -11.69 12.17 -30.40
N ARG A 849 -11.64 12.11 -29.06
CA ARG A 849 -12.31 13.07 -28.18
C ARG A 849 -11.79 14.50 -28.37
N GLU A 850 -10.47 14.68 -28.45
CA GLU A 850 -9.83 16.00 -28.51
C GLU A 850 -9.77 16.57 -29.92
N GLN A 851 -9.53 15.73 -30.94
CA GLN A 851 -9.25 16.18 -32.29
C GLN A 851 -10.48 16.12 -33.20
N ALA A 852 -11.50 15.33 -32.85
CA ALA A 852 -12.75 15.19 -33.60
C ALA A 852 -13.99 15.22 -32.66
N PRO A 853 -14.17 16.27 -31.82
CA PRO A 853 -15.25 16.30 -30.83
C PRO A 853 -16.67 16.26 -31.44
N GLY A 854 -16.81 16.76 -32.68
CA GLY A 854 -18.06 16.74 -33.46
C GLY A 854 -18.31 15.44 -34.23
N TRP A 855 -17.39 14.48 -34.20
CA TRP A 855 -17.61 13.18 -34.84
C TRP A 855 -18.50 12.28 -33.98
N THR A 856 -19.41 11.58 -34.65
CA THR A 856 -20.32 10.62 -34.03
C THR A 856 -19.90 9.21 -34.42
N PRO A 857 -19.45 8.36 -33.46
CA PRO A 857 -19.11 6.98 -33.75
C PRO A 857 -20.34 6.19 -34.22
N PRO A 858 -20.15 5.07 -34.95
CA PRO A 858 -21.26 4.18 -35.27
C PRO A 858 -21.87 3.62 -33.98
N ARG A 859 -23.22 3.61 -33.91
CA ARG A 859 -23.94 2.92 -32.84
C ARG A 859 -23.91 1.42 -33.07
N LEU A 860 -23.45 0.69 -32.06
CA LEU A 860 -23.32 -0.77 -32.07
C LEU A 860 -24.36 -1.44 -31.16
N ASP A 861 -24.73 -0.76 -30.06
CA ASP A 861 -25.76 -1.18 -29.09
C ASP A 861 -25.54 -2.62 -28.58
N ARG A 862 -24.34 -2.88 -28.04
CA ARG A 862 -23.91 -4.21 -27.53
C ARG A 862 -23.45 -4.14 -26.08
N ALA A 863 -23.64 -5.24 -25.35
CA ALA A 863 -22.97 -5.47 -24.09
C ALA A 863 -21.46 -5.64 -24.30
N VAL A 864 -20.64 -5.10 -23.39
CA VAL A 864 -19.19 -5.26 -23.39
C VAL A 864 -18.67 -5.77 -22.06
N ALA A 865 -17.67 -6.64 -22.13
CA ALA A 865 -16.84 -7.08 -21.02
C ALA A 865 -15.37 -7.11 -21.47
N GLY A 866 -14.43 -7.32 -20.57
CA GLY A 866 -13.00 -7.31 -20.91
C GLY A 866 -12.18 -6.61 -19.86
N GLN A 867 -11.14 -5.89 -20.27
CA GLN A 867 -10.18 -5.31 -19.33
C GLN A 867 -9.79 -3.87 -19.65
N THR A 868 -9.80 -3.01 -18.63
CA THR A 868 -9.08 -1.74 -18.66
C THR A 868 -7.60 -2.02 -18.38
N HIS A 869 -6.70 -1.60 -19.28
CA HIS A 869 -5.28 -1.95 -19.14
C HIS A 869 -4.66 -1.36 -17.86
N CYS A 870 -3.75 -2.09 -17.21
CA CYS A 870 -3.10 -1.61 -15.98
C CYS A 870 -2.35 -0.27 -16.16
N HIS A 871 -1.76 -0.04 -17.33
CA HIS A 871 -1.13 1.24 -17.67
C HIS A 871 -2.13 2.35 -18.02
N GLN A 872 -3.35 2.00 -18.47
CA GLN A 872 -4.45 2.97 -18.55
C GLN A 872 -4.82 3.43 -17.14
N HIS A 873 -4.98 2.50 -16.21
CA HIS A 873 -5.24 2.82 -14.80
C HIS A 873 -4.11 3.63 -14.13
N ALA A 874 -2.86 3.19 -14.28
CA ALA A 874 -1.75 3.74 -13.50
C ALA A 874 -1.13 5.04 -14.03
N VAL A 875 -1.20 5.30 -15.35
CA VAL A 875 -0.43 6.39 -15.98
C VAL A 875 -1.27 7.29 -16.89
N ILE A 876 -2.31 6.77 -17.55
CA ILE A 876 -2.95 7.46 -18.68
C ILE A 876 -4.34 8.01 -18.35
N GLY A 877 -5.14 7.27 -17.58
CA GLY A 877 -6.60 7.40 -17.45
C GLY A 877 -7.38 6.65 -18.56
N ASP A 878 -8.62 6.25 -18.26
CA ASP A 878 -9.54 5.56 -19.20
C ASP A 878 -10.85 6.34 -19.47
N ASP A 879 -10.93 7.60 -19.01
CA ASP A 879 -12.12 8.47 -19.18
C ASP A 879 -12.51 8.66 -20.65
N ALA A 880 -11.52 8.81 -21.54
CA ALA A 880 -11.77 8.97 -22.96
C ALA A 880 -12.30 7.67 -23.59
N ASP A 881 -11.81 6.53 -23.12
CA ASP A 881 -12.24 5.20 -23.57
C ASP A 881 -13.68 4.94 -23.13
N ARG A 882 -14.05 5.25 -21.88
CA ARG A 882 -15.44 5.20 -21.41
C ARG A 882 -16.35 6.11 -22.23
N TRP A 883 -15.97 7.37 -22.42
CA TRP A 883 -16.72 8.33 -23.24
C TRP A 883 -16.98 7.82 -24.66
N LEU A 884 -15.96 7.22 -25.29
CA LEU A 884 -16.07 6.72 -26.66
C LEU A 884 -16.98 5.48 -26.72
N ARG A 885 -16.89 4.56 -25.75
CA ARG A 885 -17.77 3.39 -25.65
C ARG A 885 -19.23 3.80 -25.47
N GLU A 886 -19.50 4.72 -24.55
CA GLU A 886 -20.86 5.23 -24.29
C GLU A 886 -21.47 5.84 -25.55
N ARG A 887 -20.72 6.66 -26.30
CA ARG A 887 -21.19 7.24 -27.57
C ARG A 887 -21.44 6.20 -28.66
N ALA A 888 -20.71 5.09 -28.64
CA ALA A 888 -20.89 3.98 -29.57
C ALA A 888 -22.04 3.02 -29.15
N GLY A 889 -22.72 3.26 -28.02
CA GLY A 889 -23.74 2.34 -27.50
C GLY A 889 -23.13 1.03 -26.98
N LEU A 890 -21.90 1.07 -26.48
CA LEU A 890 -21.25 -0.09 -25.87
C LEU A 890 -21.47 -0.02 -24.35
N HIS A 891 -22.32 -0.91 -23.84
CA HIS A 891 -22.82 -0.87 -22.46
C HIS A 891 -22.15 -1.97 -21.62
N GLY A 892 -21.63 -1.63 -20.44
CA GLY A 892 -20.93 -2.57 -19.57
C GLY A 892 -19.67 -1.97 -18.97
N THR A 893 -19.07 -2.70 -18.04
CA THR A 893 -17.82 -2.30 -17.38
C THR A 893 -16.71 -3.25 -17.77
N LEU A 894 -15.50 -2.72 -17.96
CA LEU A 894 -14.33 -3.56 -18.12
C LEU A 894 -13.74 -3.85 -16.74
N SER A 895 -13.23 -5.07 -16.59
CA SER A 895 -12.58 -5.51 -15.37
C SER A 895 -11.33 -4.67 -15.07
N GLY A 896 -11.14 -4.37 -13.79
CA GLY A 896 -9.88 -3.85 -13.25
C GLY A 896 -8.87 -4.98 -13.03
N GLY A 897 -7.84 -4.73 -12.23
CA GLY A 897 -6.84 -5.75 -11.90
C GLY A 897 -5.84 -6.03 -13.03
N CYS A 898 -5.11 -7.15 -12.91
CA CYS A 898 -4.03 -7.51 -13.83
C CYS A 898 -4.43 -8.69 -14.72
N CYS A 899 -4.02 -8.71 -16.00
CA CYS A 899 -4.17 -9.92 -16.82
C CYS A 899 -3.12 -10.98 -16.50
N GLY A 900 -2.07 -10.64 -15.73
CA GLY A 900 -0.98 -11.54 -15.40
C GLY A 900 0.07 -11.75 -16.49
N LEU A 901 -0.14 -11.30 -17.74
CA LEU A 901 0.84 -11.54 -18.82
C LEU A 901 1.98 -10.50 -18.85
N ALA A 902 1.66 -9.20 -18.79
CA ALA A 902 2.61 -8.08 -18.68
C ALA A 902 3.91 -8.21 -19.51
N GLY A 903 3.79 -8.30 -20.85
CA GLY A 903 4.96 -8.33 -21.74
C GLY A 903 5.74 -9.64 -21.63
N ASN A 904 7.04 -9.58 -21.27
CA ASN A 904 7.87 -10.77 -21.11
C ASN A 904 7.48 -11.62 -19.90
N PHE A 905 6.92 -11.00 -18.85
CA PHE A 905 6.71 -11.64 -17.55
C PHE A 905 6.01 -13.00 -17.65
N GLY A 906 4.78 -13.05 -18.16
CA GLY A 906 4.01 -14.28 -18.21
C GLY A 906 4.48 -15.28 -19.28
N PHE A 907 5.39 -14.87 -20.17
CA PHE A 907 6.07 -15.76 -21.11
C PHE A 907 7.36 -16.36 -20.54
N GLU A 908 7.91 -15.80 -19.49
CA GLU A 908 9.19 -16.19 -18.93
C GLU A 908 9.07 -17.46 -18.10
N LYS A 909 10.08 -18.34 -18.22
CA LYS A 909 10.10 -19.62 -17.52
C LYS A 909 10.12 -19.38 -16.01
N GLY A 910 9.16 -19.99 -15.29
CA GLY A 910 9.01 -19.86 -13.84
C GLY A 910 7.87 -18.92 -13.43
N HIS A 911 7.32 -18.14 -14.35
CA HIS A 911 6.27 -17.15 -14.06
C HIS A 911 4.85 -17.61 -14.41
N TYR A 912 4.70 -18.76 -15.06
CA TYR A 912 3.40 -19.20 -15.61
C TYR A 912 2.31 -19.27 -14.54
N ASP A 913 2.56 -19.93 -13.40
CA ASP A 913 1.53 -20.12 -12.36
C ASP A 913 1.10 -18.78 -11.75
N VAL A 914 2.05 -17.89 -11.47
CA VAL A 914 1.77 -16.53 -10.97
C VAL A 914 1.00 -15.72 -12.02
N SER A 915 1.35 -15.87 -13.29
CA SER A 915 0.65 -15.24 -14.41
C SER A 915 -0.81 -15.71 -14.51
N VAL A 916 -1.06 -17.00 -14.37
CA VAL A 916 -2.41 -17.58 -14.36
C VAL A 916 -3.17 -17.10 -13.13
N ALA A 917 -2.58 -17.18 -11.94
CA ALA A 917 -3.20 -16.73 -10.69
C ALA A 917 -3.61 -15.25 -10.75
N CYS A 918 -2.78 -14.38 -11.34
CA CYS A 918 -3.14 -12.98 -11.56
C CYS A 918 -4.36 -12.80 -12.48
N ALA A 919 -4.53 -13.65 -13.50
CA ALA A 919 -5.68 -13.60 -14.39
C ALA A 919 -6.96 -14.15 -13.71
N GLU A 920 -6.79 -15.18 -12.88
CA GLU A 920 -7.86 -15.81 -12.09
C GLU A 920 -8.30 -14.98 -10.89
N ASP A 921 -7.49 -14.01 -10.44
CA ASP A 921 -7.85 -13.04 -9.39
C ASP A 921 -9.15 -12.29 -9.70
N ARG A 922 -9.37 -11.94 -10.98
CA ARG A 922 -10.57 -11.19 -11.39
C ARG A 922 -10.97 -11.32 -12.86
N LEU A 923 -10.01 -11.17 -13.78
CA LEU A 923 -10.30 -11.06 -15.21
C LEU A 923 -11.03 -12.31 -15.75
N LEU A 924 -10.49 -13.51 -15.52
CA LEU A 924 -11.11 -14.74 -16.02
C LEU A 924 -12.47 -15.04 -15.36
N PRO A 925 -12.65 -14.86 -14.04
CA PRO A 925 -13.97 -14.89 -13.41
C PRO A 925 -14.99 -13.94 -14.08
N ASP A 926 -14.63 -12.68 -14.31
CA ASP A 926 -15.52 -11.69 -14.92
C ASP A 926 -15.92 -12.09 -16.35
N LEU A 927 -14.99 -12.69 -17.12
CA LEU A 927 -15.28 -13.19 -18.47
C LEU A 927 -16.15 -14.45 -18.48
N ARG A 928 -15.98 -15.34 -17.50
CA ARG A 928 -16.84 -16.53 -17.34
C ARG A 928 -18.27 -16.16 -16.95
N ALA A 929 -18.44 -15.06 -16.22
CA ALA A 929 -19.75 -14.55 -15.81
C ALA A 929 -20.46 -13.73 -16.90
N ALA A 930 -19.77 -13.34 -17.98
CA ALA A 930 -20.37 -12.53 -19.04
C ALA A 930 -21.33 -13.35 -19.92
N ASP A 931 -22.44 -12.73 -20.34
CA ASP A 931 -23.45 -13.37 -21.19
C ASP A 931 -22.89 -13.82 -22.55
N PRO A 932 -23.36 -14.95 -23.10
CA PRO A 932 -23.00 -15.38 -24.45
C PRO A 932 -23.27 -14.28 -25.49
N GLY A 933 -22.26 -13.98 -26.32
CA GLY A 933 -22.34 -12.94 -27.35
C GLY A 933 -21.93 -11.54 -26.87
N THR A 934 -21.55 -11.36 -25.60
CA THR A 934 -20.91 -10.14 -25.10
C THR A 934 -19.63 -9.84 -25.88
N GLU A 935 -19.45 -8.58 -26.28
CA GLU A 935 -18.25 -8.14 -26.99
C GLU A 935 -17.08 -8.00 -26.00
N LEU A 936 -15.97 -8.67 -26.29
CA LEU A 936 -14.80 -8.67 -25.42
C LEU A 936 -13.77 -7.64 -25.86
N LEU A 937 -13.52 -6.64 -25.02
CA LEU A 937 -12.62 -5.52 -25.31
C LEU A 937 -11.35 -5.56 -24.47
N ALA A 938 -10.20 -5.43 -25.13
CA ALA A 938 -8.93 -5.14 -24.48
C ALA A 938 -7.97 -4.46 -25.46
N ASP A 939 -7.57 -3.23 -25.15
CA ASP A 939 -6.70 -2.46 -26.04
C ASP A 939 -5.24 -2.96 -26.01
N GLY A 940 -4.79 -3.50 -24.87
CA GLY A 940 -3.45 -4.08 -24.75
C GLY A 940 -3.33 -5.47 -25.39
N TYR A 941 -2.31 -5.66 -26.24
CA TYR A 941 -2.05 -6.94 -26.92
C TYR A 941 -1.80 -8.08 -25.92
N SER A 942 -1.10 -7.80 -24.83
CA SER A 942 -0.82 -8.81 -23.80
C SER A 942 -2.11 -9.32 -23.14
N CYS A 943 -3.06 -8.43 -22.88
CA CYS A 943 -4.35 -8.78 -22.29
C CYS A 943 -5.17 -9.66 -23.24
N ARG A 944 -5.25 -9.29 -24.53
CA ARG A 944 -5.91 -10.13 -25.55
C ARG A 944 -5.27 -11.51 -25.66
N THR A 945 -3.94 -11.58 -25.61
CA THR A 945 -3.19 -12.84 -25.67
C THR A 945 -3.51 -13.73 -24.47
N GLN A 946 -3.55 -13.17 -23.25
CA GLN A 946 -3.89 -13.93 -22.04
C GLN A 946 -5.32 -14.49 -22.12
N MET A 947 -6.29 -13.64 -22.48
CA MET A 947 -7.70 -14.04 -22.61
C MET A 947 -7.87 -15.18 -23.61
N ALA A 948 -7.13 -15.13 -24.73
CA ALA A 948 -7.17 -16.17 -25.75
C ALA A 948 -6.51 -17.48 -25.27
N GLN A 949 -5.32 -17.42 -24.67
CA GLN A 949 -4.57 -18.63 -24.28
C GLN A 949 -5.18 -19.35 -23.07
N LEU A 950 -5.68 -18.63 -22.06
CA LEU A 950 -6.20 -19.26 -20.84
C LEU A 950 -7.70 -19.56 -20.89
N GLY A 951 -8.49 -18.70 -21.55
CA GLY A 951 -9.95 -18.84 -21.57
C GLY A 951 -10.56 -19.11 -22.94
N GLY A 952 -9.76 -19.18 -24.01
CA GLY A 952 -10.28 -19.30 -25.38
C GLY A 952 -11.06 -18.08 -25.86
N TYR A 953 -10.97 -16.96 -25.14
CA TYR A 953 -11.75 -15.75 -25.39
C TYR A 953 -11.07 -14.87 -26.44
N ARG A 954 -11.77 -14.57 -27.53
CA ARG A 954 -11.28 -13.64 -28.55
C ARG A 954 -11.68 -12.21 -28.22
N ALA A 955 -10.78 -11.48 -27.56
CA ALA A 955 -10.92 -10.04 -27.36
C ALA A 955 -10.42 -9.23 -28.56
N ARG A 956 -10.96 -8.02 -28.73
CA ARG A 956 -10.61 -7.08 -29.81
C ARG A 956 -10.21 -5.72 -29.26
N HIS A 957 -9.43 -4.98 -30.03
CA HIS A 957 -9.15 -3.57 -29.74
C HIS A 957 -10.38 -2.71 -30.09
N LEU A 958 -10.65 -1.63 -29.33
CA LEU A 958 -11.84 -0.79 -29.55
C LEU A 958 -11.96 -0.27 -30.99
N ALA A 959 -10.83 0.12 -31.61
CA ALA A 959 -10.78 0.54 -33.02
C ALA A 959 -11.33 -0.52 -34.00
N GLU A 960 -11.12 -1.81 -33.76
CA GLU A 960 -11.63 -2.89 -34.63
C GLU A 960 -13.15 -2.97 -34.56
N VAL A 961 -13.71 -2.85 -33.36
CA VAL A 961 -15.16 -2.91 -33.13
C VAL A 961 -15.85 -1.70 -33.75
N LEU A 962 -15.26 -0.51 -33.63
CA LEU A 962 -15.78 0.69 -34.29
C LEU A 962 -15.68 0.60 -35.82
N ALA A 963 -14.57 0.10 -36.36
CA ALA A 963 -14.42 -0.07 -37.81
C ALA A 963 -15.46 -1.04 -38.39
N GLU A 964 -15.79 -2.13 -37.69
CA GLU A 964 -16.89 -3.04 -38.07
C GLU A 964 -18.24 -2.29 -38.16
N GLY A 965 -18.50 -1.37 -37.22
CA GLY A 965 -19.71 -0.54 -37.23
C GLY A 965 -19.80 0.39 -38.45
N LEU A 966 -18.66 0.91 -38.91
CA LEU A 966 -18.59 1.75 -40.11
C LEU A 966 -18.96 0.96 -41.36
N ASP A 967 -18.42 -0.25 -41.52
CA ASP A 967 -18.69 -1.12 -42.67
C ASP A 967 -20.20 -1.45 -42.77
N ARG A 968 -20.87 -1.67 -41.63
CA ARG A 968 -22.33 -1.90 -41.55
C ARG A 968 -23.15 -0.65 -41.89
N ARG A 969 -22.70 0.53 -41.46
CA ARG A 969 -23.35 1.82 -41.78
C ARG A 969 -23.32 2.09 -43.28
N THR A 970 -22.17 1.87 -43.92
CA THR A 970 -22.02 2.04 -45.38
C THR A 970 -22.89 1.04 -46.14
N ALA A 971 -22.95 -0.23 -45.72
CA ALA A 971 -23.78 -1.24 -46.35
C ALA A 971 -25.29 -0.92 -46.29
N ARG A 972 -25.79 -0.41 -45.16
CA ARG A 972 -27.20 0.04 -45.02
C ARG A 972 -27.51 1.27 -45.88
N GLY A 973 -26.62 2.27 -45.89
CA GLY A 973 -26.79 3.46 -46.72
C GLY A 973 -26.81 3.15 -48.23
N THR A 974 -26.03 2.17 -48.68
CA THR A 974 -26.09 1.70 -50.08
C THR A 974 -27.36 0.92 -50.41
N ALA A 975 -27.97 0.23 -49.45
CA ALA A 975 -29.23 -0.50 -49.64
C ALA A 975 -30.43 0.46 -49.69
N GLU A 976 -30.45 1.49 -48.83
CA GLU A 976 -31.49 2.54 -48.81
C GLU A 976 -31.40 3.49 -50.01
N SER A 977 -30.23 3.67 -50.63
CA SER A 977 -30.08 4.46 -51.87
C SER A 977 -30.47 3.71 -53.16
N ARG A 978 -30.74 2.40 -53.07
CA ARG A 978 -31.06 1.51 -54.19
C ARG A 978 -32.50 0.97 -54.17
N GLY A 979 -33.25 1.22 -53.11
CA GLY A 979 -34.71 1.04 -53.04
C GLY A 979 -35.38 2.39 -53.18
#